data_AF-D7MK98-F1
#
_entry.id   AF-D7MK98-F1
#
_cell.length_a   1.000
_cell.length_b   1.000
_cell.length_c   1.000
_cell.angle_alpha   90.00
_cell.angle_beta   90.00
_cell.angle_gamma   90.00
#
_symmetry.space_group_name_H-M   'P 1'
#
loop_
_entity.id
_entity.type
_entity.pdbx_description
1 polymer ?
#
loop_
_entity_poly.entity_id
_entity_poly.type
_entity_poly.pdbx_seq_one_letter_code
_entity_poly.pdbx_strand_id
1 'polypeptide(L)'
;MAGSSSPEELPPQHQVFIHFRGRDLRYGFVSHLEKILKDHKIEVFVDSGEDRGEHLENLLTRIEESRIALAIFSENYTESEWCLRELAKIKDCVDQKRLVAIPIFYKVEPSTVKYLMGEFGDAFRKLAKNDKRKKEWKAALRAIPEFMGIPVHEKSPESEILKTIVEAVKKQLKAVKSPLEGSQNASEEPSVYSDTGTSLGGAKDKTFGIFGNEQRLKELEEKLDIKDTRTLITGIVGMPGIGKTTMLKELIEKWKGKFSRHAFVDRIREKSYNSDLECLTISLFEKLLPELNNPQVDSITKGQLRKRKVLVVLDDVSEREQIYALLGIYDLQNQHEWISDGSRIFIATNDMSLLEGLVHDTYVVRQLNHKDGMDLFHHHAFGTNQAIPEDRIKLSDEFVHYARGHPLALKILGTELCEKDMKHWETKLKILAQKPKTYIRQVVQVSYNELSSEQKDAFLDIACFRSQDVDYVESLLVSSDPGSAEAIQVLKNKFLIDTCDGRVEMHDLVHTFSRKLDLKGGSKQRRLWRHEDIVKERTVNLLQNRIGAANVRGVFLDLSEVQDEISLDREHLKKMRNLRYLKFYNSHCHQECKTNAKINIPDELELPLKEVRCFHWLKFPLKEVPNDFNPINLVDLKLPFSKIERLWDGVKDTPVLKWVDLNHSSLLSSLSGLSKAPNLQGLNLEGCTSLESLGDVDSKSLKTLTLSGCTSFKEFPLIPENLEALHLDRTAISQLPDNIVNLKKLVLLTMKDCKMLENIPTEVDELTALQKLVLSGCLKLKEFPAINKSPLKILFLDGTSIKTVPQLPSVQYLYLSRNDEISYLPAGINQLFQLTWLDLKYCKSLTSIPELPPNLHYLDAHGCSSLKTVAKPLARILPTVQNHCSFNFTNCCKLEQAAKDEITLYSQRKCQLLSYARKHYNGGLSSEALFSTCFPGCEVPSWFCHEAVGSLLGRKLPPHWHEKKLSGISLCAVVSFPAGQNQISSFSVTCTFNIKAEDKSWIPFTCPVGSWTRDGDKKDKIESDHVFIAYITCPHTIRCLEDENSNKCNFTEASLEFTVTGDTGVIGKFKVLRCGLSLVYEKDKNKNSSHEVKFDLPVEEHQYGMIEDERKKEKGTLVHERRRRTLSKQKTA
;
A
#
# COMPACT_ATOMS: atom_id res chain seq x y z
N MET A 1 -67.61 -9.34 -28.26
CA MET A 1 -68.59 -10.16 -27.52
C MET A 1 -67.80 -11.04 -26.54
N ALA A 2 -68.24 -11.06 -25.27
CA ALA A 2 -67.84 -11.88 -24.11
C ALA A 2 -66.45 -12.55 -24.13
N GLY A 3 -65.54 -12.40 -23.17
CA GLY A 3 -65.65 -12.04 -21.76
C GLY A 3 -64.72 -12.98 -20.97
N SER A 4 -63.86 -12.45 -20.10
CA SER A 4 -63.19 -13.18 -19.00
C SER A 4 -62.21 -12.22 -18.30
N SER A 5 -62.72 -11.49 -17.31
CA SER A 5 -61.93 -10.69 -16.38
C SER A 5 -61.45 -11.57 -15.22
N SER A 6 -60.13 -11.72 -15.04
CA SER A 6 -59.53 -12.09 -13.76
C SER A 6 -59.04 -10.80 -13.08
N PRO A 7 -59.35 -10.56 -11.79
CA PRO A 7 -59.02 -9.31 -11.11
C PRO A 7 -57.53 -9.26 -10.75
N GLU A 8 -56.85 -8.17 -11.14
CA GLU A 8 -55.57 -7.79 -10.54
C GLU A 8 -55.79 -7.50 -9.04
N GLU A 9 -55.18 -8.29 -8.16
CA GLU A 9 -55.14 -7.97 -6.72
C GLU A 9 -54.25 -6.73 -6.50
N LEU A 10 -54.89 -5.57 -6.39
CA LEU A 10 -54.29 -4.36 -5.83
C LEU A 10 -53.73 -4.67 -4.42
N PRO A 11 -52.51 -4.21 -4.05
CA PRO A 11 -52.01 -4.35 -2.70
C PRO A 11 -52.98 -3.64 -1.72
N PRO A 12 -53.22 -4.19 -0.52
CA PRO A 12 -54.21 -3.64 0.39
C PRO A 12 -53.85 -2.20 0.74
N GLN A 13 -54.83 -1.31 0.58
CA GLN A 13 -54.69 0.15 0.67
C GLN A 13 -54.29 0.64 2.08
N HIS A 14 -54.30 -0.23 3.10
CA HIS A 14 -53.96 0.08 4.50
C HIS A 14 -53.15 -1.06 5.15
N GLN A 15 -52.08 -0.73 5.89
CA GLN A 15 -51.21 -1.72 6.54
C GLN A 15 -51.66 -2.09 7.96
N VAL A 16 -52.32 -1.17 8.66
CA VAL A 16 -52.77 -1.32 10.06
C VAL A 16 -54.19 -0.79 10.23
N PHE A 17 -55.07 -1.57 10.86
CA PHE A 17 -56.41 -1.16 11.30
C PHE A 17 -56.41 -0.81 12.79
N ILE A 18 -56.88 0.37 13.18
CA ILE A 18 -57.03 0.72 14.61
C ILE A 18 -58.47 0.54 15.06
N HIS A 19 -58.66 -0.42 15.96
CA HIS A 19 -59.95 -0.81 16.49
C HIS A 19 -60.11 -0.36 17.94
N PHE A 20 -61.13 0.44 18.25
CA PHE A 20 -61.28 1.08 19.56
C PHE A 20 -62.70 1.60 19.82
N ARG A 21 -62.98 1.96 21.08
CA ARG A 21 -64.21 2.67 21.44
C ARG A 21 -64.08 4.17 21.14
N GLY A 22 -64.78 4.62 20.10
CA GLY A 22 -64.74 6.01 19.62
C GLY A 22 -64.99 7.06 20.70
N ARG A 23 -66.01 6.85 21.56
CA ARG A 23 -66.37 7.79 22.64
C ARG A 23 -65.23 8.01 23.64
N ASP A 24 -64.40 7.00 23.86
CA ASP A 24 -63.39 7.03 24.93
C ASP A 24 -62.05 7.59 24.45
N LEU A 25 -61.63 7.24 23.22
CA LEU A 25 -60.23 7.38 22.81
C LEU A 25 -59.98 8.23 21.56
N ARG A 26 -61.03 8.58 20.79
CA ARG A 26 -60.90 9.16 19.43
C ARG A 26 -60.03 10.42 19.39
N TYR A 27 -60.32 11.40 20.24
CA TYR A 27 -59.61 12.70 20.23
C TYR A 27 -58.39 12.73 21.18
N GLY A 28 -58.14 11.65 21.92
CA GLY A 28 -57.06 11.54 22.90
C GLY A 28 -55.98 10.56 22.42
N PHE A 29 -55.93 9.37 23.02
CA PHE A 29 -54.88 8.39 22.75
C PHE A 29 -54.77 7.97 21.28
N VAL A 30 -55.91 7.80 20.58
CA VAL A 30 -55.92 7.31 19.19
C VAL A 30 -55.45 8.36 18.19
N SER A 31 -55.77 9.64 18.37
CA SER A 31 -55.32 10.71 17.47
C SER A 31 -53.79 10.85 17.47
N HIS A 32 -53.16 10.71 18.65
CA HIS A 32 -51.70 10.69 18.78
C HIS A 32 -51.09 9.41 18.21
N LEU A 33 -51.75 8.26 18.37
CA LEU A 33 -51.32 6.98 17.81
C LEU A 33 -51.37 6.97 16.28
N GLU A 34 -52.43 7.51 15.69
CA GLU A 34 -52.56 7.66 14.25
C GLU A 34 -51.46 8.56 13.69
N LYS A 35 -51.24 9.72 14.32
CA LYS A 35 -50.20 10.67 13.91
C LYS A 35 -48.81 10.04 13.96
N ILE A 36 -48.44 9.39 15.07
CA ILE A 36 -47.10 8.81 15.21
C ILE A 36 -46.86 7.63 14.26
N LEU A 37 -47.89 6.84 13.92
CA LEU A 37 -47.77 5.77 12.93
C LEU A 37 -47.59 6.34 11.51
N LYS A 38 -48.34 7.39 11.16
CA LYS A 38 -48.19 8.13 9.88
C LYS A 38 -46.83 8.81 9.76
N ASP A 39 -46.32 9.43 10.83
CA ASP A 39 -44.97 10.01 10.88
C ASP A 39 -43.88 8.95 10.59
N HIS A 40 -44.15 7.69 10.92
CA HIS A 40 -43.28 6.55 10.62
C HIS A 40 -43.54 5.89 9.25
N LYS A 41 -44.34 6.53 8.38
CA LYS A 41 -44.73 6.04 7.05
C LYS A 41 -45.44 4.69 7.08
N ILE A 42 -46.22 4.43 8.13
CA ILE A 42 -47.11 3.27 8.22
C ILE A 42 -48.50 3.74 7.81
N GLU A 43 -49.09 3.09 6.80
CA GLU A 43 -50.45 3.39 6.38
C GLU A 43 -51.45 2.79 7.37
N VAL A 44 -52.27 3.66 7.95
CA VAL A 44 -53.20 3.30 9.01
C VAL A 44 -54.60 3.68 8.58
N PHE A 45 -55.54 2.75 8.80
CA PHE A 45 -56.96 3.04 8.74
C PHE A 45 -57.51 3.27 10.15
N VAL A 46 -58.17 4.40 10.33
CA VAL A 46 -58.94 4.77 11.52
C VAL A 46 -60.30 5.25 11.01
N ASP A 47 -61.38 4.82 11.66
CA ASP A 47 -62.77 5.22 11.34
C ASP A 47 -63.06 6.71 11.68
N SER A 48 -62.16 7.63 11.34
CA SER A 48 -62.27 9.06 11.63
C SER A 48 -62.90 9.88 10.50
N GLY A 49 -63.32 9.28 9.39
CA GLY A 49 -63.78 10.06 8.23
C GLY A 49 -64.53 9.33 7.12
N GLU A 50 -65.40 8.35 7.40
CA GLU A 50 -66.36 7.88 6.39
C GLU A 50 -67.64 8.74 6.40
N ASP A 51 -68.14 9.10 5.21
CA ASP A 51 -69.33 9.92 5.02
C ASP A 51 -70.57 9.29 5.65
N ARG A 52 -71.40 10.10 6.32
CA ARG A 52 -72.64 9.63 6.97
C ARG A 52 -73.62 9.09 5.91
N GLY A 53 -73.63 7.76 5.71
CA GLY A 53 -74.57 7.10 4.80
C GLY A 53 -74.10 5.78 4.18
N GLU A 54 -72.85 5.36 4.34
CA GLU A 54 -72.35 4.11 3.75
C GLU A 54 -72.69 2.82 4.52
N HIS A 55 -72.71 1.69 3.79
CA HIS A 55 -73.09 0.37 4.28
C HIS A 55 -72.02 -0.27 5.18
N LEU A 56 -72.45 -0.84 6.31
CA LEU A 56 -71.62 -1.48 7.34
C LEU A 56 -70.63 -2.55 6.84
N GLU A 57 -70.86 -3.13 5.66
CA GLU A 57 -69.97 -4.14 5.08
C GLU A 57 -68.61 -3.57 4.67
N ASN A 58 -68.52 -2.29 4.32
CA ASN A 58 -67.27 -1.65 3.88
C ASN A 58 -66.18 -1.69 4.98
N LEU A 59 -66.54 -1.41 6.23
CA LEU A 59 -65.61 -1.46 7.38
C LEU A 59 -65.09 -2.87 7.67
N LEU A 60 -65.93 -3.90 7.50
CA LEU A 60 -65.49 -5.29 7.69
C LEU A 60 -64.52 -5.73 6.59
N THR A 61 -64.70 -5.24 5.36
CA THR A 61 -63.75 -5.43 4.25
C THR A 61 -62.41 -4.76 4.56
N ARG A 62 -62.40 -3.55 5.15
CA ARG A 62 -61.14 -2.88 5.56
C ARG A 62 -60.34 -3.66 6.61
N ILE A 63 -61.03 -4.39 7.50
CA ILE A 63 -60.36 -5.31 8.44
C ILE A 63 -59.72 -6.47 7.68
N GLU A 64 -60.40 -7.05 6.69
CA GLU A 64 -59.86 -8.16 5.88
C GLU A 64 -58.68 -7.78 4.98
N GLU A 65 -58.64 -6.52 4.54
CA GLU A 65 -57.55 -5.93 3.76
C GLU A 65 -56.33 -5.60 4.63
N SER A 66 -56.51 -5.42 5.94
CA SER A 66 -55.42 -5.00 6.82
C SER A 66 -54.50 -6.16 7.22
N ARG A 67 -53.19 -5.89 7.34
CA ARG A 67 -52.21 -6.91 7.78
C ARG A 67 -52.13 -7.03 9.30
N ILE A 68 -52.38 -5.94 10.01
CA ILE A 68 -52.32 -5.86 11.48
C ILE A 68 -53.58 -5.14 11.97
N ALA A 69 -54.20 -5.62 13.05
CA ALA A 69 -55.20 -4.85 13.80
C ALA A 69 -54.69 -4.50 15.20
N LEU A 70 -54.77 -3.23 15.58
CA LEU A 70 -54.56 -2.77 16.95
C LEU A 70 -55.91 -2.77 17.68
N ALA A 71 -56.13 -3.75 18.57
CA ALA A 71 -57.39 -3.89 19.30
C ALA A 71 -57.28 -3.21 20.68
N ILE A 72 -57.81 -1.99 20.80
CA ILE A 72 -57.72 -1.15 22.00
C ILE A 72 -58.96 -1.32 22.87
N PHE A 73 -58.80 -1.99 24.01
CA PHE A 73 -59.86 -2.19 25.01
C PHE A 73 -59.86 -1.05 26.03
N SER A 74 -61.00 -0.42 26.24
CA SER A 74 -61.27 0.60 27.27
C SER A 74 -62.43 0.16 28.16
N GLU A 75 -62.67 0.85 29.27
CA GLU A 75 -63.72 0.53 30.25
C GLU A 75 -65.13 0.39 29.64
N ASN A 76 -65.52 1.31 28.74
CA ASN A 76 -66.86 1.33 28.13
C ASN A 76 -66.94 0.60 26.77
N TYR A 77 -65.94 -0.21 26.46
CA TYR A 77 -65.81 -0.82 25.13
C TYR A 77 -66.98 -1.75 24.78
N THR A 78 -67.47 -2.54 25.73
CA THR A 78 -68.58 -3.50 25.56
C THR A 78 -69.97 -2.88 25.52
N GLU A 79 -70.09 -1.56 25.71
CA GLU A 79 -71.35 -0.84 25.51
C GLU A 79 -71.70 -0.70 24.01
N SER A 80 -70.72 -0.90 23.12
CA SER A 80 -70.89 -0.72 21.69
C SER A 80 -71.03 -2.05 20.97
N GLU A 81 -72.21 -2.29 20.39
CA GLU A 81 -72.41 -3.43 19.47
C GLU A 81 -71.40 -3.39 18.32
N TRP A 82 -71.10 -2.18 17.83
CA TRP A 82 -70.16 -1.97 16.73
C TRP A 82 -68.75 -2.46 17.06
N CYS A 83 -68.22 -2.09 18.23
CA CYS A 83 -66.90 -2.58 18.66
C CYS A 83 -66.86 -4.11 18.76
N LEU A 84 -67.95 -4.75 19.20
CA LEU A 84 -68.03 -6.22 19.32
C LEU A 84 -68.10 -6.93 17.97
N ARG A 85 -68.77 -6.34 16.98
CA ARG A 85 -68.85 -6.89 15.61
C ARG A 85 -67.49 -6.84 14.91
N GLU A 86 -66.79 -5.71 15.01
CA GLU A 86 -65.44 -5.58 14.45
C GLU A 86 -64.45 -6.52 15.15
N LEU A 87 -64.51 -6.66 16.47
CA LEU A 87 -63.64 -7.57 17.20
C LEU A 87 -63.87 -9.04 16.81
N ALA A 88 -65.13 -9.44 16.61
CA ALA A 88 -65.44 -10.77 16.08
C ALA A 88 -64.83 -10.98 14.69
N LYS A 89 -64.90 -9.98 13.81
CA LYS A 89 -64.28 -10.05 12.49
C LYS A 89 -62.75 -10.11 12.56
N ILE A 90 -62.12 -9.30 13.42
CA ILE A 90 -60.67 -9.38 13.68
C ILE A 90 -60.30 -10.79 14.13
N LYS A 91 -61.06 -11.38 15.06
CA LYS A 91 -60.84 -12.75 15.53
C LYS A 91 -60.95 -13.76 14.39
N ASP A 92 -61.94 -13.64 13.52
CA ASP A 92 -62.09 -14.53 12.36
C ASP A 92 -60.89 -14.41 11.41
N CYS A 93 -60.42 -13.19 11.12
CA CYS A 93 -59.24 -12.97 10.28
C CYS A 93 -57.93 -13.49 10.93
N VAL A 94 -57.83 -13.41 12.26
CA VAL A 94 -56.70 -13.97 13.03
C VAL A 94 -56.73 -15.50 13.01
N ASP A 95 -57.89 -16.12 13.22
CA ASP A 95 -58.06 -17.59 13.15
C ASP A 95 -57.68 -18.12 11.74
N GLN A 96 -57.99 -17.35 10.70
CA GLN A 96 -57.62 -17.64 9.30
C GLN A 96 -56.16 -17.29 8.95
N LYS A 97 -55.36 -16.79 9.92
CA LYS A 97 -53.97 -16.34 9.74
C LYS A 97 -53.78 -15.23 8.70
N ARG A 98 -54.85 -14.50 8.36
CA ARG A 98 -54.80 -13.38 7.40
C ARG A 98 -54.36 -12.07 8.05
N LEU A 99 -54.61 -11.92 9.34
CA LEU A 99 -54.36 -10.70 10.10
C LEU A 99 -53.67 -11.01 11.43
N VAL A 100 -52.78 -10.12 11.88
CA VAL A 100 -52.17 -10.19 13.21
C VAL A 100 -52.83 -9.17 14.14
N ALA A 101 -53.43 -9.62 15.24
CA ALA A 101 -54.00 -8.72 16.25
C ALA A 101 -52.99 -8.40 17.37
N ILE A 102 -52.86 -7.12 17.72
CA ILE A 102 -52.09 -6.66 18.88
C ILE A 102 -53.08 -6.01 19.87
N PRO A 103 -53.38 -6.66 21.01
CA PRO A 103 -54.27 -6.10 22.00
C PRO A 103 -53.57 -4.98 22.80
N ILE A 104 -54.27 -3.88 23.03
CA ILE A 104 -53.83 -2.75 23.86
C ILE A 104 -54.88 -2.57 24.96
N PHE A 105 -54.45 -2.62 26.22
CA PHE A 105 -55.35 -2.55 27.36
C PHE A 105 -55.30 -1.16 27.97
N TYR A 106 -56.17 -0.28 27.49
CA TYR A 106 -56.21 1.12 27.89
C TYR A 106 -56.97 1.32 29.19
N LYS A 107 -56.23 1.48 30.29
CA LYS A 107 -56.74 1.65 31.66
C LYS A 107 -57.73 0.56 32.08
N VAL A 108 -57.59 -0.63 31.51
CA VAL A 108 -58.37 -1.83 31.84
C VAL A 108 -57.40 -3.00 32.01
N GLU A 109 -57.67 -3.91 32.94
CA GLU A 109 -56.85 -5.11 33.11
C GLU A 109 -57.22 -6.19 32.07
N PRO A 110 -56.25 -6.94 31.51
CA PRO A 110 -56.53 -8.01 30.54
C PRO A 110 -57.52 -9.08 31.05
N SER A 111 -57.46 -9.39 32.35
CA SER A 111 -58.38 -10.33 33.00
C SER A 111 -59.82 -9.82 33.00
N THR A 112 -60.02 -8.51 33.13
CA THR A 112 -61.36 -7.88 33.09
C THR A 112 -62.01 -8.10 31.74
N VAL A 113 -61.24 -7.93 30.65
CA VAL A 113 -61.70 -8.16 29.28
C VAL A 113 -61.97 -9.65 29.03
N LYS A 114 -61.01 -10.52 29.37
CA LYS A 114 -61.08 -11.98 29.12
C LYS A 114 -62.23 -12.66 29.86
N TYR A 115 -62.41 -12.33 31.14
CA TYR A 115 -63.38 -12.98 32.01
C TYR A 115 -64.70 -12.20 32.14
N LEU A 116 -64.83 -11.05 31.48
CA LEU A 116 -66.01 -10.19 31.54
C LEU A 116 -66.38 -9.86 33.00
N MET A 117 -65.40 -9.31 33.72
CA MET A 117 -65.53 -8.91 35.12
C MET A 117 -65.94 -7.43 35.24
N GLY A 118 -66.51 -7.07 36.40
CA GLY A 118 -66.89 -5.69 36.71
C GLY A 118 -67.88 -5.08 35.71
N GLU A 119 -67.85 -3.75 35.63
CA GLU A 119 -68.76 -2.94 34.79
C GLU A 119 -68.62 -3.27 33.30
N PHE A 120 -67.39 -3.53 32.83
CA PHE A 120 -67.11 -4.02 31.47
C PHE A 120 -67.92 -5.30 31.13
N GLY A 121 -68.00 -6.24 32.07
CA GLY A 121 -68.77 -7.46 31.92
C GLY A 121 -70.28 -7.27 32.02
N ASP A 122 -70.73 -6.37 32.89
CA ASP A 122 -72.14 -6.05 33.06
C ASP A 122 -72.73 -5.34 31.85
N ALA A 123 -71.99 -4.40 31.26
CA ALA A 123 -72.33 -3.75 29.99
C ALA A 123 -72.50 -4.80 28.86
N PHE A 124 -71.57 -5.76 28.75
CA PHE A 124 -71.70 -6.85 27.78
C PHE A 124 -72.94 -7.73 28.02
N ARG A 125 -73.20 -8.12 29.27
CA ARG A 125 -74.36 -8.96 29.64
C ARG A 125 -75.68 -8.27 29.31
N LYS A 126 -75.75 -6.95 29.52
CA LYS A 126 -76.91 -6.11 29.21
C LYS A 126 -77.13 -6.00 27.70
N LEU A 127 -76.08 -5.70 26.94
CA LEU A 127 -76.13 -5.57 25.48
C LEU A 127 -76.47 -6.90 24.79
N ALA A 128 -75.80 -7.98 25.16
CA ALA A 128 -75.91 -9.29 24.51
C ALA A 128 -77.00 -10.20 25.10
N LYS A 129 -78.01 -9.66 25.81
CA LYS A 129 -79.01 -10.47 26.52
C LYS A 129 -79.78 -11.40 25.57
N ASN A 130 -80.17 -10.91 24.39
CA ASN A 130 -80.97 -11.62 23.39
C ASN A 130 -80.33 -11.67 21.99
N ASP A 131 -79.05 -11.33 21.86
CA ASP A 131 -78.37 -11.33 20.54
C ASP A 131 -77.87 -12.73 20.16
N LYS A 132 -78.18 -13.17 18.94
CA LYS A 132 -77.75 -14.49 18.41
C LYS A 132 -76.21 -14.60 18.32
N ARG A 133 -75.51 -13.47 18.12
CA ARG A 133 -74.04 -13.37 18.00
C ARG A 133 -73.32 -13.29 19.35
N LYS A 134 -74.05 -13.33 20.47
CA LYS A 134 -73.47 -13.33 21.83
C LYS A 134 -72.33 -14.35 21.99
N LYS A 135 -72.47 -15.54 21.40
CA LYS A 135 -71.46 -16.59 21.47
C LYS A 135 -70.18 -16.19 20.73
N GLU A 136 -70.30 -15.58 19.56
CA GLU A 136 -69.19 -15.09 18.73
C GLU A 136 -68.45 -13.94 19.43
N TRP A 137 -69.18 -12.94 19.91
CA TRP A 137 -68.57 -11.80 20.63
C TRP A 137 -67.86 -12.25 21.90
N LYS A 138 -68.46 -13.19 22.65
CA LYS A 138 -67.83 -13.77 23.84
C LYS A 138 -66.58 -14.57 23.50
N ALA A 139 -66.54 -15.23 22.34
CA ALA A 139 -65.35 -15.93 21.87
C ALA A 139 -64.23 -14.95 21.48
N ALA A 140 -64.56 -13.84 20.81
CA ALA A 140 -63.60 -12.81 20.42
C ALA A 140 -62.99 -12.08 21.63
N LEU A 141 -63.80 -11.68 22.60
CA LEU A 141 -63.36 -11.07 23.86
C LEU A 141 -62.53 -12.01 24.75
N ARG A 142 -62.59 -13.33 24.51
CA ARG A 142 -61.73 -14.30 25.20
C ARG A 142 -60.43 -14.55 24.46
N ALA A 143 -60.48 -14.68 23.14
CA ALA A 143 -59.34 -15.10 22.33
C ALA A 143 -58.35 -13.96 22.05
N ILE A 144 -58.82 -12.77 21.68
CA ILE A 144 -57.92 -11.66 21.33
C ILE A 144 -57.04 -11.20 22.52
N PRO A 145 -57.56 -11.11 23.76
CA PRO A 145 -56.73 -10.79 24.92
C PRO A 145 -55.70 -11.85 25.34
N GLU A 146 -55.72 -13.06 24.75
CA GLU A 146 -54.70 -14.09 25.04
C GLU A 146 -53.36 -13.82 24.35
N PHE A 147 -53.34 -12.97 23.32
CA PHE A 147 -52.08 -12.49 22.74
C PHE A 147 -51.37 -11.56 23.72
N MET A 148 -50.03 -11.58 23.71
CA MET A 148 -49.23 -10.62 24.50
C MET A 148 -49.55 -9.19 24.07
N GLY A 149 -50.35 -8.50 24.89
CA GLY A 149 -50.78 -7.14 24.65
C GLY A 149 -49.99 -6.09 25.44
N ILE A 150 -50.24 -4.83 25.12
CA ILE A 150 -49.55 -3.68 25.74
C ILE A 150 -50.50 -3.06 26.78
N PRO A 151 -50.18 -3.14 28.09
CA PRO A 151 -51.00 -2.48 29.12
C PRO A 151 -50.69 -0.97 29.17
N VAL A 152 -51.73 -0.16 29.33
CA VAL A 152 -51.64 1.30 29.52
C VAL A 152 -52.27 1.65 30.86
N HIS A 153 -51.44 1.76 31.90
CA HIS A 153 -51.90 2.11 33.25
C HIS A 153 -52.06 3.63 33.41
N GLU A 154 -52.90 4.07 34.37
CA GLU A 154 -53.20 5.49 34.61
C GLU A 154 -51.97 6.40 34.81
N LYS A 155 -50.88 5.88 35.37
CA LYS A 155 -49.65 6.63 35.67
C LYS A 155 -48.58 6.52 34.58
N SER A 156 -48.88 5.88 33.45
CA SER A 156 -47.89 5.62 32.40
C SER A 156 -47.78 6.81 31.44
N PRO A 157 -46.57 7.26 31.07
CA PRO A 157 -46.40 8.29 30.04
C PRO A 157 -46.85 7.76 28.67
N GLU A 158 -47.99 8.25 28.18
CA GLU A 158 -48.58 7.79 26.91
C GLU A 158 -47.60 7.90 25.72
N SER A 159 -46.72 8.90 25.71
CA SER A 159 -45.72 9.09 24.66
C SER A 159 -44.70 7.95 24.54
N GLU A 160 -44.35 7.28 25.65
CA GLU A 160 -43.45 6.11 25.65
C GLU A 160 -44.19 4.85 25.16
N ILE A 161 -45.46 4.72 25.53
CA ILE A 161 -46.34 3.64 25.10
C ILE A 161 -46.57 3.71 23.59
N LEU A 162 -46.81 4.91 23.05
CA LEU A 162 -46.95 5.13 21.61
C LEU A 162 -45.72 4.66 20.83
N LYS A 163 -44.50 4.95 21.32
CA LYS A 163 -43.26 4.42 20.71
C LYS A 163 -43.21 2.90 20.75
N THR A 164 -43.61 2.31 21.87
CA THR A 164 -43.65 0.85 22.06
C THR A 164 -44.61 0.19 21.06
N ILE A 165 -45.78 0.78 20.85
CA ILE A 165 -46.76 0.31 19.86
C ILE A 165 -46.18 0.40 18.44
N VAL A 166 -45.54 1.52 18.08
CA VAL A 166 -44.92 1.69 16.75
C VAL A 166 -43.85 0.63 16.49
N GLU A 167 -42.99 0.33 17.47
CA GLU A 167 -41.97 -0.72 17.30
C GLU A 167 -42.57 -2.12 17.20
N ALA A 168 -43.63 -2.42 17.96
CA ALA A 168 -44.38 -3.68 17.85
C ALA A 168 -44.97 -3.85 16.43
N VAL A 169 -45.58 -2.80 15.88
CA VAL A 169 -46.13 -2.78 14.52
C VAL A 169 -45.02 -2.98 13.48
N LYS A 170 -43.90 -2.24 13.56
CA LYS A 170 -42.76 -2.39 12.62
C LYS A 170 -42.18 -3.80 12.65
N LYS A 171 -42.11 -4.43 13.83
CA LYS A 171 -41.62 -5.80 13.98
C LYS A 171 -42.53 -6.78 13.24
N GLN A 172 -43.85 -6.65 13.38
CA GLN A 172 -44.81 -7.52 12.70
C GLN A 172 -44.85 -7.29 11.18
N LEU A 173 -44.77 -6.04 10.71
CA LEU A 173 -44.70 -5.74 9.28
C LEU A 173 -43.46 -6.31 8.58
N LYS A 174 -42.35 -6.50 9.31
CA LYS A 174 -41.15 -7.18 8.79
C LYS A 174 -41.30 -8.70 8.73
N ALA A 175 -41.99 -9.30 9.70
CA ALA A 175 -42.18 -10.75 9.76
C ALA A 175 -43.11 -11.27 8.64
N VAL A 176 -44.04 -10.44 8.15
CA VAL A 176 -45.03 -10.80 7.13
C VAL A 176 -44.49 -10.68 5.68
N LYS A 177 -43.26 -10.19 5.45
CA LYS A 177 -42.70 -9.93 4.10
C LYS A 177 -41.95 -11.10 3.42
N SER A 178 -42.13 -12.34 3.87
CA SER A 178 -41.64 -13.54 3.15
C SER A 178 -42.51 -14.74 3.54
N PRO A 179 -42.93 -15.67 2.66
CA PRO A 179 -42.39 -16.03 1.33
C PRO A 179 -43.45 -16.17 0.20
N LEU A 180 -43.00 -16.22 -1.06
CA LEU A 180 -43.55 -16.96 -2.23
C LEU A 180 -43.25 -16.15 -3.51
N GLU A 181 -42.34 -16.67 -4.35
CA GLU A 181 -42.57 -16.87 -5.80
C GLU A 181 -41.28 -17.37 -6.44
N GLY A 182 -41.38 -18.57 -7.01
CA GLY A 182 -40.38 -19.16 -7.88
C GLY A 182 -40.84 -19.08 -9.34
N SER A 183 -39.86 -19.07 -10.23
CA SER A 183 -39.91 -19.55 -11.63
C SER A 183 -41.07 -19.07 -12.52
N GLN A 184 -40.76 -18.21 -13.51
CA GLN A 184 -40.70 -18.63 -14.92
C GLN A 184 -40.15 -17.52 -15.84
N ASN A 185 -39.60 -17.98 -16.96
CA ASN A 185 -38.89 -17.26 -18.03
C ASN A 185 -39.85 -16.30 -18.80
N ALA A 186 -39.49 -15.38 -19.70
CA ALA A 186 -38.36 -15.25 -20.63
C ALA A 186 -38.35 -13.82 -21.26
N SER A 187 -37.21 -13.49 -21.90
CA SER A 187 -37.04 -12.62 -23.08
C SER A 187 -37.52 -11.16 -23.07
N GLU A 188 -36.59 -10.21 -23.17
CA GLU A 188 -36.39 -9.38 -24.38
C GLU A 188 -35.16 -8.44 -24.24
N GLU A 189 -34.49 -8.19 -25.36
CA GLU A 189 -33.26 -7.38 -25.49
C GLU A 189 -33.51 -5.86 -25.33
N PRO A 190 -32.49 -5.05 -24.97
CA PRO A 190 -32.67 -3.62 -24.72
C PRO A 190 -32.36 -2.74 -25.94
N SER A 191 -33.29 -1.86 -26.30
CA SER A 191 -33.08 -0.71 -27.20
C SER A 191 -33.03 0.62 -26.43
N VAL A 192 -31.82 1.19 -26.36
CA VAL A 192 -31.43 2.56 -26.75
C VAL A 192 -32.38 3.77 -26.49
N TYR A 193 -31.91 4.67 -25.61
CA TYR A 193 -32.18 6.12 -25.40
C TYR A 193 -33.59 6.63 -25.02
N SER A 194 -33.73 7.22 -23.82
CA SER A 194 -33.88 8.68 -23.59
C SER A 194 -34.23 9.02 -22.11
N ASP A 195 -33.82 10.22 -21.70
CA ASP A 195 -33.98 10.85 -20.38
C ASP A 195 -35.44 10.89 -19.89
N THR A 196 -35.65 10.78 -18.57
CA THR A 196 -36.33 11.79 -17.73
C THR A 196 -36.46 11.27 -16.30
N GLY A 197 -36.29 12.16 -15.32
CA GLY A 197 -36.35 11.82 -13.91
C GLY A 197 -37.72 11.28 -13.49
N THR A 198 -37.73 10.15 -12.81
CA THR A 198 -38.77 9.83 -11.83
C THR A 198 -38.18 8.92 -10.76
N SER A 199 -38.33 9.36 -9.50
CA SER A 199 -37.93 8.64 -8.30
C SER A 199 -38.54 7.23 -8.26
N LEU A 200 -37.71 6.20 -8.40
CA LEU A 200 -38.04 4.82 -8.03
C LEU A 200 -37.36 4.51 -6.69
N GLY A 201 -38.15 4.60 -5.63
CA GLY A 201 -37.78 4.10 -4.32
C GLY A 201 -37.90 2.58 -4.26
N GLY A 202 -37.08 1.97 -3.39
CA GLY A 202 -37.53 0.77 -2.67
C GLY A 202 -36.82 -0.55 -2.94
N ALA A 203 -35.49 -0.61 -2.84
CA ALA A 203 -34.83 -1.77 -2.22
C ALA A 203 -33.75 -1.24 -1.27
N LYS A 204 -33.95 -1.43 0.03
CA LYS A 204 -32.93 -1.13 1.04
C LYS A 204 -31.80 -2.13 0.87
N ASP A 205 -30.85 -1.75 0.05
CA ASP A 205 -29.56 -2.40 -0.03
C ASP A 205 -28.80 -2.10 1.27
N LYS A 206 -29.00 -2.98 2.26
CA LYS A 206 -28.38 -2.91 3.59
C LYS A 206 -26.94 -3.46 3.59
N THR A 207 -26.35 -3.67 2.42
CA THR A 207 -25.10 -4.43 2.25
C THR A 207 -23.96 -3.63 1.62
N PHE A 208 -24.18 -2.36 1.29
CA PHE A 208 -23.17 -1.54 0.58
C PHE A 208 -21.91 -1.15 1.38
N GLY A 209 -21.79 -1.51 2.67
CA GLY A 209 -20.86 -0.86 3.60
C GLY A 209 -19.93 -1.74 4.43
N ILE A 210 -19.59 -2.96 4.03
CA ILE A 210 -18.78 -3.85 4.90
C ILE A 210 -17.35 -4.05 4.37
N PHE A 211 -17.15 -4.20 3.06
CA PHE A 211 -15.84 -4.64 2.55
C PHE A 211 -14.79 -3.52 2.60
N GLY A 212 -13.86 -3.63 3.56
CA GLY A 212 -12.71 -2.76 3.78
C GLY A 212 -12.96 -1.37 4.36
N ASN A 213 -14.22 -0.93 4.48
CA ASN A 213 -14.52 0.35 5.14
C ASN A 213 -14.37 0.28 6.66
N GLU A 214 -14.58 -0.88 7.30
CA GLU A 214 -14.40 -1.03 8.75
C GLU A 214 -12.98 -0.67 9.19
N GLN A 215 -11.96 -1.15 8.47
CA GLN A 215 -10.57 -0.82 8.74
C GLN A 215 -10.31 0.67 8.52
N ARG A 216 -10.74 1.23 7.38
CA ARG A 216 -10.54 2.66 7.06
C ARG A 216 -11.25 3.58 8.05
N LEU A 217 -12.43 3.19 8.53
CA LEU A 217 -13.16 3.90 9.57
C LEU A 217 -12.42 3.80 10.89
N LYS A 218 -11.94 2.62 11.28
CA LYS A 218 -11.14 2.47 12.50
C LYS A 218 -9.89 3.36 12.46
N GLU A 219 -9.17 3.41 11.33
CA GLU A 219 -8.02 4.30 11.14
C GLU A 219 -8.40 5.78 11.30
N LEU A 220 -9.55 6.19 10.71
CA LEU A 220 -10.08 7.53 10.87
C LEU A 220 -10.48 7.81 12.33
N GLU A 221 -11.16 6.88 13.00
CA GLU A 221 -11.57 7.01 14.41
C GLU A 221 -10.38 7.06 15.37
N GLU A 222 -9.32 6.31 15.11
CA GLU A 222 -8.08 6.35 15.91
C GLU A 222 -7.38 7.71 15.81
N LYS A 223 -7.42 8.35 14.65
CA LYS A 223 -6.94 9.74 14.48
C LYS A 223 -7.84 10.76 15.20
N LEU A 224 -9.12 10.44 15.37
CA LEU A 224 -10.13 11.35 15.90
C LEU A 224 -10.43 10.99 17.36
N ASP A 225 -9.72 11.57 18.32
CA ASP A 225 -10.10 11.37 19.73
C ASP A 225 -11.53 11.93 19.96
N ILE A 226 -12.48 11.02 20.15
CA ILE A 226 -13.90 11.31 20.37
C ILE A 226 -14.08 12.05 21.72
N LYS A 227 -13.14 11.89 22.66
CA LYS A 227 -13.14 12.56 23.96
C LYS A 227 -12.53 13.96 23.91
N ASP A 228 -11.88 14.35 22.81
CA ASP A 228 -11.34 15.71 22.68
C ASP A 228 -12.50 16.73 22.69
N THR A 229 -12.43 17.68 23.62
CA THR A 229 -13.40 18.76 23.80
C THR A 229 -13.23 19.88 22.77
N ARG A 230 -12.14 19.91 22.01
CA ARG A 230 -11.93 20.87 20.93
C ARG A 230 -12.78 20.53 19.72
N THR A 231 -13.20 21.56 18.98
CA THR A 231 -13.81 21.38 17.66
C THR A 231 -12.74 20.91 16.68
N LEU A 232 -13.07 19.92 15.86
CA LEU A 232 -12.15 19.40 14.86
C LEU A 232 -12.82 19.40 13.48
N ILE A 233 -12.17 20.08 12.54
CA ILE A 233 -12.53 20.10 11.12
C ILE A 233 -11.52 19.23 10.40
N THR A 234 -11.98 18.12 9.83
CA THR A 234 -11.13 17.12 9.17
C THR A 234 -11.44 17.05 7.69
N GLY A 235 -10.42 17.22 6.86
CA GLY A 235 -10.50 16.98 5.43
C GLY A 235 -10.48 15.49 5.10
N ILE A 236 -11.41 15.01 4.30
CA ILE A 236 -11.43 13.63 3.78
C ILE A 236 -11.14 13.67 2.29
N VAL A 237 -9.94 13.24 1.91
CA VAL A 237 -9.43 13.40 0.54
C VAL A 237 -9.05 12.07 -0.08
N GLY A 238 -8.93 12.03 -1.40
CA GLY A 238 -8.50 10.85 -2.13
C GLY A 238 -9.04 10.83 -3.56
N MET A 239 -8.60 9.83 -4.33
CA MET A 239 -9.00 9.66 -5.72
C MET A 239 -10.54 9.63 -5.90
N PRO A 240 -11.10 10.21 -6.97
CA PRO A 240 -12.52 10.06 -7.30
C PRO A 240 -12.93 8.58 -7.32
N GLY A 241 -14.08 8.22 -6.72
CA GLY A 241 -14.55 6.83 -6.69
C GLY A 241 -13.86 5.90 -5.67
N ILE A 242 -12.94 6.41 -4.84
CA ILE A 242 -12.23 5.62 -3.81
C ILE A 242 -13.10 5.21 -2.60
N GLY A 243 -14.31 5.77 -2.48
CA GLY A 243 -15.26 5.44 -1.41
C GLY A 243 -15.42 6.47 -0.29
N LYS A 244 -14.94 7.71 -0.45
CA LYS A 244 -15.08 8.81 0.55
C LYS A 244 -16.52 8.98 1.05
N THR A 245 -17.46 9.16 0.14
CA THR A 245 -18.89 9.35 0.44
C THR A 245 -19.47 8.15 1.19
N THR A 246 -19.13 6.93 0.79
CA THR A 246 -19.61 5.69 1.43
C THR A 246 -19.09 5.59 2.87
N MET A 247 -17.80 5.81 3.06
CA MET A 247 -17.16 5.80 4.38
C MET A 247 -17.78 6.86 5.31
N LEU A 248 -18.00 8.09 4.82
CA LEU A 248 -18.60 9.15 5.63
C LEU A 248 -20.08 8.89 5.99
N LYS A 249 -20.83 8.21 5.12
CA LYS A 249 -22.20 7.77 5.43
C LYS A 249 -22.22 6.71 6.55
N GLU A 250 -21.27 5.80 6.57
CA GLU A 250 -21.14 4.84 7.68
C GLU A 250 -20.71 5.53 8.98
N LEU A 251 -19.78 6.49 8.89
CA LEU A 251 -19.32 7.27 10.04
C LEU A 251 -20.47 8.04 10.70
N ILE A 252 -21.28 8.76 9.90
CA ILE A 252 -22.38 9.56 10.46
C ILE A 252 -23.43 8.65 11.12
N GLU A 253 -23.73 7.49 10.54
CA GLU A 253 -24.64 6.52 11.14
C GLU A 253 -24.13 5.96 12.47
N LYS A 254 -22.82 5.70 12.55
CA LYS A 254 -22.15 5.21 13.77
C LYS A 254 -22.08 6.28 14.86
N TRP A 255 -21.91 7.55 14.48
CA TRP A 255 -21.63 8.64 15.42
C TRP A 255 -22.83 9.54 15.75
N LYS A 256 -23.92 9.51 14.97
CA LYS A 256 -25.08 10.40 15.21
C LYS A 256 -25.63 10.35 16.63
N GLY A 257 -25.56 9.20 17.31
CA GLY A 257 -26.00 9.06 18.70
C GLY A 257 -25.10 9.76 19.74
N LYS A 258 -23.90 10.21 19.35
CA LYS A 258 -22.91 10.87 20.21
C LYS A 258 -22.95 12.41 20.12
N PHE A 259 -23.76 12.97 19.22
CA PHE A 259 -23.84 14.41 18.96
C PHE A 259 -25.29 14.89 19.09
N SER A 260 -25.48 16.14 19.52
CA SER A 260 -26.83 16.69 19.75
C SER A 260 -27.58 16.92 18.43
N ARG A 261 -26.86 17.31 17.37
CA ARG A 261 -27.40 17.50 16.02
C ARG A 261 -26.39 16.98 15.01
N HIS A 262 -26.89 16.59 13.84
CA HIS A 262 -26.06 16.06 12.77
C HIS A 262 -26.65 16.42 11.41
N ALA A 263 -25.78 16.63 10.42
CA ALA A 263 -26.20 16.90 9.06
C ALA A 263 -25.23 16.27 8.05
N PHE A 264 -25.79 15.69 7.00
CA PHE A 264 -25.06 15.25 5.81
C PHE A 264 -25.55 16.08 4.62
N VAL A 265 -24.65 16.87 4.03
CA VAL A 265 -24.90 17.65 2.82
C VAL A 265 -24.17 16.96 1.69
N ASP A 266 -24.91 16.20 0.88
CA ASP A 266 -24.37 15.45 -0.24
C ASP A 266 -24.34 16.26 -1.54
N ARG A 267 -23.41 15.89 -2.44
CA ARG A 267 -23.31 16.42 -3.81
C ARG A 267 -23.29 17.94 -3.89
N ILE A 268 -22.46 18.58 -3.06
CA ILE A 268 -22.38 20.04 -2.98
C ILE A 268 -22.04 20.64 -4.34
N ARG A 269 -21.04 20.09 -5.04
CA ARG A 269 -20.68 20.43 -6.42
C ARG A 269 -21.88 20.50 -7.37
N GLU A 270 -22.76 19.48 -7.37
CA GLU A 270 -23.91 19.43 -8.28
C GLU A 270 -24.97 20.47 -7.91
N LYS A 271 -25.22 20.64 -6.60
CA LYS A 271 -26.25 21.55 -6.10
C LYS A 271 -25.84 23.03 -6.23
N SER A 272 -24.55 23.36 -6.12
CA SER A 272 -24.09 24.74 -6.29
C SER A 272 -24.25 25.28 -7.71
N TYR A 273 -24.27 24.41 -8.73
CA TYR A 273 -24.56 24.84 -10.10
C TYR A 273 -26.05 25.12 -10.35
N ASN A 274 -26.93 24.45 -9.61
CA ASN A 274 -28.38 24.46 -9.84
C ASN A 274 -29.15 25.34 -8.83
N SER A 275 -28.50 25.82 -7.77
CA SER A 275 -29.11 26.60 -6.69
C SER A 275 -28.08 27.53 -6.04
N ASP A 276 -28.53 28.66 -5.50
CA ASP A 276 -27.67 29.60 -4.79
C ASP A 276 -27.02 28.94 -3.57
N LEU A 277 -25.77 29.32 -3.26
CA LEU A 277 -25.05 28.88 -2.05
C LEU A 277 -25.87 29.19 -0.78
N GLU A 278 -26.66 30.26 -0.80
CA GLU A 278 -27.57 30.61 0.30
C GLU A 278 -28.62 29.51 0.55
N CYS A 279 -29.16 28.89 -0.51
CA CYS A 279 -30.10 27.76 -0.37
C CYS A 279 -29.44 26.52 0.25
N LEU A 280 -28.16 26.27 -0.06
CA LEU A 280 -27.40 25.18 0.56
C LEU A 280 -27.19 25.41 2.06
N THR A 281 -26.93 26.66 2.46
CA THR A 281 -26.80 27.05 3.87
C THR A 281 -28.13 26.93 4.60
N ILE A 282 -29.24 27.38 4.00
CA ILE A 282 -30.60 27.18 4.56
C ILE A 282 -30.89 25.68 4.74
N SER A 283 -30.61 24.85 3.74
CA SER A 283 -30.83 23.39 3.82
C SER A 283 -29.98 22.72 4.92
N LEU A 284 -28.75 23.20 5.15
CA LEU A 284 -27.93 22.74 6.27
C LEU A 284 -28.57 23.11 7.62
N PHE A 285 -29.04 24.36 7.77
CA PHE A 285 -29.65 24.85 8.99
C PHE A 285 -30.98 24.16 9.28
N GLU A 286 -31.80 23.87 8.27
CA GLU A 286 -33.02 23.04 8.40
C GLU A 286 -32.73 21.66 8.96
N LYS A 287 -31.65 21.00 8.50
CA LYS A 287 -31.25 19.67 9.00
C LYS A 287 -30.77 19.74 10.46
N LEU A 288 -30.11 20.83 10.85
CA LEU A 288 -29.59 21.00 12.21
C LEU A 288 -30.66 21.54 13.19
N LEU A 289 -31.66 22.26 12.70
CA LEU A 289 -32.76 22.87 13.46
C LEU A 289 -34.13 22.53 12.83
N PRO A 290 -34.55 21.25 12.82
CA PRO A 290 -35.83 20.85 12.22
C PRO A 290 -37.06 21.39 12.97
N GLU A 291 -36.86 21.98 14.15
CA GLU A 291 -37.88 22.64 14.97
C GLU A 291 -38.33 24.00 14.39
N LEU A 292 -37.56 24.59 13.48
CA LEU A 292 -37.84 25.87 12.85
C LEU A 292 -38.38 25.64 11.43
N ASN A 293 -39.61 26.08 11.16
CA ASN A 293 -40.13 26.13 9.79
C ASN A 293 -39.39 27.24 9.03
N ASN A 294 -38.56 26.87 8.04
CA ASN A 294 -37.80 27.77 7.18
C ASN A 294 -36.86 28.73 7.95
N PRO A 295 -35.77 28.22 8.54
CA PRO A 295 -34.86 29.01 9.37
C PRO A 295 -34.21 30.13 8.55
N GLN A 296 -34.46 31.38 8.93
CA GLN A 296 -33.67 32.53 8.49
C GLN A 296 -32.25 32.38 9.04
N VAL A 297 -31.21 32.43 8.20
CA VAL A 297 -29.80 32.30 8.62
C VAL A 297 -29.34 33.62 9.28
N ASP A 298 -29.80 33.84 10.50
CA ASP A 298 -29.60 35.06 11.29
C ASP A 298 -28.75 34.82 12.56
N SER A 299 -28.50 35.88 13.34
CA SER A 299 -27.71 35.76 14.59
C SER A 299 -28.39 34.89 15.65
N ILE A 300 -29.72 34.76 15.61
CA ILE A 300 -30.52 34.01 16.59
C ILE A 300 -30.35 32.50 16.36
N THR A 301 -30.56 32.05 15.13
CA THR A 301 -30.37 30.64 14.73
C THR A 301 -28.92 30.19 14.92
N LYS A 302 -27.94 31.02 14.55
CA LYS A 302 -26.52 30.80 14.83
C LYS A 302 -26.23 30.68 16.33
N GLY A 303 -26.85 31.54 17.15
CA GLY A 303 -26.75 31.48 18.61
C GLY A 303 -27.37 30.23 19.25
N GLN A 304 -28.41 29.65 18.66
CA GLN A 304 -28.99 28.38 19.10
C GLN A 304 -28.06 27.19 18.82
N LEU A 305 -27.39 27.18 17.66
CA LEU A 305 -26.43 26.14 17.28
C LEU A 305 -25.14 26.20 18.11
N ARG A 306 -24.67 27.39 18.50
CA ARG A 306 -23.52 27.54 19.42
C ARG A 306 -23.70 26.83 20.76
N LYS A 307 -24.94 26.50 21.16
CA LYS A 307 -25.22 25.78 22.42
C LYS A 307 -25.24 24.26 22.27
N ARG A 308 -25.11 23.72 21.05
CA ARG A 308 -25.30 22.30 20.74
C ARG A 308 -24.08 21.74 20.01
N LYS A 309 -23.52 20.62 20.49
CA LYS A 309 -22.42 19.91 19.82
C LYS A 309 -22.94 19.25 18.52
N VAL A 310 -22.34 19.59 17.38
CA VAL A 310 -22.81 19.14 16.06
C VAL A 310 -21.84 18.18 15.36
N LEU A 311 -22.39 17.30 14.54
CA LEU A 311 -21.66 16.43 13.60
C LEU A 311 -22.07 16.78 12.16
N VAL A 312 -21.18 17.40 11.38
CA VAL A 312 -21.51 17.85 10.02
C VAL A 312 -20.60 17.18 9.01
N VAL A 313 -21.19 16.69 7.93
CA VAL A 313 -20.46 16.17 6.77
C VAL A 313 -20.84 16.98 5.53
N LEU A 314 -19.83 17.58 4.90
CA LEU A 314 -19.92 18.26 3.63
C LEU A 314 -19.28 17.36 2.57
N ASP A 315 -20.08 16.79 1.66
CA ASP A 315 -19.61 15.81 0.68
C ASP A 315 -19.57 16.37 -0.74
N ASP A 316 -18.51 16.02 -1.46
CA ASP A 316 -18.17 16.47 -2.82
C ASP A 316 -18.06 18.00 -2.97
N VAL A 317 -17.18 18.59 -2.15
CA VAL A 317 -16.80 20.01 -2.26
C VAL A 317 -15.79 20.21 -3.40
N SER A 318 -16.02 21.21 -4.25
CA SER A 318 -15.20 21.53 -5.43
C SER A 318 -14.57 22.92 -5.39
N GLU A 319 -15.08 23.84 -4.57
CA GLU A 319 -14.63 25.25 -4.50
C GLU A 319 -14.56 25.73 -3.03
N ARG A 320 -13.67 26.67 -2.72
CA ARG A 320 -13.50 27.16 -1.33
C ARG A 320 -14.70 27.99 -0.87
N GLU A 321 -15.32 28.71 -1.79
CA GLU A 321 -16.51 29.54 -1.59
C GLU A 321 -17.67 28.72 -1.01
N GLN A 322 -17.79 27.44 -1.38
CA GLN A 322 -18.78 26.52 -0.82
C GLN A 322 -18.56 26.27 0.68
N ILE A 323 -17.29 26.13 1.10
CA ILE A 323 -16.92 25.95 2.52
C ILE A 323 -17.24 27.23 3.29
N TYR A 324 -16.89 28.38 2.72
CA TYR A 324 -17.13 29.70 3.32
C TYR A 324 -18.62 29.94 3.53
N ALA A 325 -19.45 29.67 2.53
CA ALA A 325 -20.90 29.86 2.62
C ALA A 325 -21.56 28.93 3.66
N LEU A 326 -21.11 27.68 3.76
CA LEU A 326 -21.72 26.68 4.65
C LEU A 326 -21.25 26.77 6.10
N LEU A 327 -19.97 27.05 6.32
CA LEU A 327 -19.37 27.05 7.65
C LEU A 327 -19.11 28.46 8.21
N GLY A 328 -19.07 29.49 7.36
CA GLY A 328 -18.67 30.85 7.77
C GLY A 328 -17.21 30.94 8.20
N ILE A 329 -16.34 30.10 7.65
CA ILE A 329 -14.93 29.96 8.04
C ILE A 329 -14.04 30.46 6.92
N TYR A 330 -13.32 31.57 7.13
CA TYR A 330 -12.33 32.08 6.17
C TYR A 330 -10.90 31.67 6.54
N ASP A 331 -10.64 31.37 7.82
CA ASP A 331 -9.43 30.77 8.35
C ASP A 331 -9.71 30.10 9.71
N LEU A 332 -8.74 29.36 10.26
CA LEU A 332 -8.84 28.73 11.58
C LEU A 332 -8.69 29.71 12.77
N GLN A 333 -8.34 30.98 12.54
CA GLN A 333 -8.08 31.97 13.59
C GLN A 333 -9.33 32.78 13.95
N ASN A 334 -10.31 32.88 13.05
CA ASN A 334 -11.57 33.56 13.26
C ASN A 334 -12.56 32.71 14.05
N GLN A 335 -13.29 33.34 15.00
CA GLN A 335 -14.34 32.66 15.77
C GLN A 335 -15.46 32.17 14.86
N HIS A 336 -15.74 30.86 14.92
CA HIS A 336 -16.83 30.24 14.17
C HIS A 336 -18.20 30.81 14.59
N GLU A 337 -18.98 31.32 13.65
CA GLU A 337 -20.22 32.04 13.97
C GLU A 337 -21.29 31.17 14.66
N TRP A 338 -21.38 29.87 14.32
CA TRP A 338 -22.41 28.96 14.84
C TRP A 338 -21.90 27.61 15.36
N ILE A 339 -20.62 27.29 15.16
CA ILE A 339 -20.04 26.00 15.55
C ILE A 339 -19.64 26.05 17.03
N SER A 340 -20.19 25.14 17.83
CA SER A 340 -19.89 25.02 19.26
C SER A 340 -18.66 24.16 19.51
N ASP A 341 -18.02 24.36 20.68
CA ASP A 341 -16.89 23.54 21.11
C ASP A 341 -17.23 22.05 21.18
N GLY A 342 -16.27 21.22 20.75
CA GLY A 342 -16.42 19.77 20.72
C GLY A 342 -17.15 19.25 19.48
N SER A 343 -17.54 20.11 18.56
CA SER A 343 -18.16 19.72 17.28
C SER A 343 -17.17 18.96 16.37
N ARG A 344 -17.70 18.18 15.44
CA ARG A 344 -16.92 17.45 14.43
C ARG A 344 -17.45 17.77 13.04
N ILE A 345 -16.56 18.25 12.17
CA ILE A 345 -16.90 18.62 10.79
C ILE A 345 -15.99 17.85 9.85
N PHE A 346 -16.59 17.21 8.85
CA PHE A 346 -15.87 16.48 7.81
C PHE A 346 -16.13 17.12 6.45
N ILE A 347 -15.06 17.40 5.71
CA ILE A 347 -15.13 17.99 4.37
C ILE A 347 -14.55 16.99 3.37
N ALA A 348 -15.39 16.39 2.55
CA ALA A 348 -14.98 15.42 1.53
C ALA A 348 -14.72 16.11 0.20
N THR A 349 -13.51 15.93 -0.34
CA THR A 349 -13.13 16.51 -1.63
C THR A 349 -12.15 15.62 -2.40
N ASN A 350 -12.04 15.85 -3.70
CA ASN A 350 -11.00 15.27 -4.56
C ASN A 350 -9.82 16.24 -4.75
N ASP A 351 -9.79 17.40 -4.07
CA ASP A 351 -8.75 18.41 -4.21
C ASP A 351 -8.23 18.87 -2.86
N MET A 352 -7.01 18.47 -2.52
CA MET A 352 -6.38 18.80 -1.25
C MET A 352 -6.10 20.30 -1.10
N SER A 353 -5.93 21.05 -2.20
CA SER A 353 -5.63 22.48 -2.16
C SER A 353 -6.78 23.31 -1.58
N LEU A 354 -8.02 22.81 -1.65
CA LEU A 354 -9.19 23.50 -1.10
C LEU A 354 -9.18 23.57 0.43
N LEU A 355 -8.42 22.70 1.09
CA LEU A 355 -8.45 22.54 2.55
C LEU A 355 -7.34 23.31 3.28
N GLU A 356 -6.36 23.82 2.56
CA GLU A 356 -5.21 24.52 3.12
C GLU A 356 -5.65 25.74 3.93
N GLY A 357 -5.28 25.77 5.21
CA GLY A 357 -5.65 26.83 6.15
C GLY A 357 -7.08 26.75 6.71
N LEU A 358 -7.88 25.76 6.31
CA LEU A 358 -9.30 25.62 6.71
C LEU A 358 -9.61 24.36 7.54
N VAL A 359 -8.70 23.38 7.56
CA VAL A 359 -8.86 22.13 8.31
C VAL A 359 -7.76 21.94 9.35
N HIS A 360 -8.11 21.26 10.45
CA HIS A 360 -7.18 20.93 11.53
C HIS A 360 -6.33 19.70 11.20
N ASP A 361 -6.90 18.74 10.46
CA ASP A 361 -6.21 17.53 10.00
C ASP A 361 -6.81 17.06 8.66
N THR A 362 -6.07 16.23 7.93
CA THR A 362 -6.50 15.61 6.67
C THR A 362 -6.30 14.09 6.71
N TYR A 363 -7.34 13.37 6.29
CA TYR A 363 -7.33 11.92 6.11
C TYR A 363 -7.42 11.57 4.64
N VAL A 364 -6.34 10.98 4.12
CA VAL A 364 -6.27 10.46 2.75
C VAL A 364 -6.83 9.04 2.72
N VAL A 365 -7.94 8.83 2.01
CA VAL A 365 -8.57 7.52 1.88
C VAL A 365 -7.72 6.61 1.00
N ARG A 366 -7.23 5.51 1.58
CA ARG A 366 -6.37 4.51 0.91
C ARG A 366 -7.17 3.60 -0.02
N GLN A 367 -6.49 2.91 -0.94
CA GLN A 367 -7.05 1.83 -1.77
C GLN A 367 -7.45 0.62 -0.91
N LEU A 368 -8.33 -0.25 -1.43
CA LEU A 368 -8.68 -1.49 -0.72
C LEU A 368 -7.49 -2.43 -0.77
N ASN A 369 -7.25 -3.17 0.32
CA ASN A 369 -6.32 -4.28 0.26
C ASN A 369 -6.87 -5.37 -0.68
N HIS A 370 -6.01 -6.32 -1.07
CA HIS A 370 -6.38 -7.35 -2.03
C HIS A 370 -7.61 -8.17 -1.60
N LYS A 371 -7.69 -8.50 -0.30
CA LYS A 371 -8.79 -9.29 0.26
C LYS A 371 -10.12 -8.54 0.18
N ASP A 372 -10.16 -7.31 0.69
CA ASP A 372 -11.38 -6.48 0.67
C ASP A 372 -11.80 -6.15 -0.77
N GLY A 373 -10.82 -5.96 -1.66
CA GLY A 373 -11.07 -5.76 -3.09
C GLY A 373 -11.69 -6.98 -3.75
N MET A 374 -11.22 -8.18 -3.40
CA MET A 374 -11.77 -9.46 -3.86
C MET A 374 -13.20 -9.66 -3.34
N ASP A 375 -13.42 -9.45 -2.05
CA ASP A 375 -14.74 -9.60 -1.43
C ASP A 375 -15.76 -8.63 -2.06
N LEU A 376 -15.37 -7.38 -2.30
CA LEU A 376 -16.21 -6.40 -3.00
C LEU A 376 -16.52 -6.81 -4.44
N PHE A 377 -15.52 -7.31 -5.17
CA PHE A 377 -15.71 -7.77 -6.55
C PHE A 377 -16.64 -8.99 -6.61
N HIS A 378 -16.42 -9.99 -5.75
CA HIS A 378 -17.24 -11.19 -5.66
C HIS A 378 -18.67 -10.88 -5.26
N HIS A 379 -18.87 -9.96 -4.32
CA HIS A 379 -20.20 -9.50 -3.94
C HIS A 379 -20.99 -9.00 -5.15
N HIS A 380 -20.35 -8.23 -6.05
CA HIS A 380 -20.99 -7.69 -7.24
C HIS A 380 -21.06 -8.68 -8.43
N ALA A 381 -20.16 -9.66 -8.50
CA ALA A 381 -20.10 -10.64 -9.57
C ALA A 381 -20.97 -11.89 -9.32
N PHE A 382 -21.17 -12.28 -8.06
CA PHE A 382 -21.83 -13.55 -7.68
C PHE A 382 -22.93 -13.37 -6.61
N GLY A 383 -23.05 -12.20 -5.99
CA GLY A 383 -23.97 -11.95 -4.88
C GLY A 383 -23.47 -12.46 -3.53
N THR A 384 -24.15 -12.08 -2.45
CA THR A 384 -23.88 -12.61 -1.10
C THR A 384 -24.41 -14.04 -0.96
N ASN A 385 -23.53 -15.01 -0.72
CA ASN A 385 -23.82 -16.43 -0.38
C ASN A 385 -23.79 -17.48 -1.52
N GLN A 386 -23.09 -17.24 -2.63
CA GLN A 386 -22.81 -18.29 -3.62
C GLN A 386 -21.40 -18.88 -3.45
N ALA A 387 -21.28 -20.21 -3.56
CA ALA A 387 -19.98 -20.86 -3.64
C ALA A 387 -19.32 -20.50 -4.97
N ILE A 388 -18.10 -19.96 -4.90
CA ILE A 388 -17.38 -19.45 -6.07
C ILE A 388 -16.60 -20.61 -6.71
N PRO A 389 -16.83 -20.92 -8.00
CA PRO A 389 -16.05 -21.93 -8.73
C PRO A 389 -14.54 -21.61 -8.77
N GLU A 390 -13.66 -22.60 -8.57
CA GLU A 390 -12.20 -22.40 -8.50
C GLU A 390 -11.59 -21.76 -9.75
N ASP A 391 -12.14 -22.06 -10.93
CA ASP A 391 -11.75 -21.47 -12.22
C ASP A 391 -12.09 -19.98 -12.29
N ARG A 392 -13.20 -19.56 -11.65
CA ARG A 392 -13.60 -18.15 -11.52
C ARG A 392 -12.78 -17.37 -10.49
N ILE A 393 -12.21 -18.04 -9.48
CA ILE A 393 -11.33 -17.39 -8.48
C ILE A 393 -10.08 -16.83 -9.17
N LYS A 394 -9.44 -17.61 -10.04
CA LYS A 394 -8.23 -17.19 -10.76
C LYS A 394 -8.47 -15.97 -11.65
N LEU A 395 -9.57 -15.95 -12.42
CA LEU A 395 -9.90 -14.78 -13.25
C LEU A 395 -10.31 -13.56 -12.43
N SER A 396 -10.99 -13.78 -11.28
CA SER A 396 -11.32 -12.68 -10.36
C SER A 396 -10.06 -11.98 -9.86
N ASP A 397 -9.00 -12.73 -9.58
CA ASP A 397 -7.69 -12.20 -9.20
C ASP A 397 -7.13 -11.23 -10.24
N GLU A 398 -7.20 -11.59 -11.53
CA GLU A 398 -6.75 -10.70 -12.61
C GLU A 398 -7.56 -9.40 -12.71
N PHE A 399 -8.89 -9.46 -12.53
CA PHE A 399 -9.74 -8.26 -12.51
C PHE A 399 -9.48 -7.37 -11.28
N VAL A 400 -9.29 -7.97 -10.11
CA VAL A 400 -8.97 -7.25 -8.87
C VAL A 400 -7.60 -6.61 -8.96
N HIS A 401 -6.63 -7.33 -9.52
CA HIS A 401 -5.29 -6.81 -9.82
C HIS A 401 -5.37 -5.61 -10.78
N TYR A 402 -6.15 -5.71 -11.86
CA TYR A 402 -6.36 -4.61 -12.80
C TYR A 402 -6.96 -3.36 -12.13
N ALA A 403 -7.90 -3.53 -11.21
CA ALA A 403 -8.54 -2.42 -10.50
C ALA A 403 -7.68 -1.83 -9.36
N ARG A 404 -6.63 -2.54 -8.91
CA ARG A 404 -5.73 -2.17 -7.80
C ARG A 404 -6.47 -1.61 -6.58
N GLY A 405 -7.50 -2.33 -6.12
CA GLY A 405 -8.24 -1.94 -4.91
C GLY A 405 -9.11 -0.68 -5.06
N HIS A 406 -9.39 -0.21 -6.29
CA HIS A 406 -10.29 0.91 -6.55
C HIS A 406 -11.78 0.47 -6.48
N PRO A 407 -12.56 0.85 -5.44
CA PRO A 407 -13.87 0.26 -5.15
C PRO A 407 -14.90 0.43 -6.27
N LEU A 408 -15.00 1.63 -6.85
CA LEU A 408 -15.96 1.87 -7.93
C LEU A 408 -15.61 1.07 -9.20
N ALA A 409 -14.33 0.80 -9.45
CA ALA A 409 -13.91 0.01 -10.61
C ALA A 409 -14.25 -1.47 -10.39
N LEU A 410 -13.96 -2.00 -9.19
CA LEU A 410 -14.33 -3.35 -8.78
C LEU A 410 -15.84 -3.58 -8.84
N LYS A 411 -16.63 -2.62 -8.34
CA LYS A 411 -18.09 -2.67 -8.41
C LYS A 411 -18.58 -2.76 -9.85
N ILE A 412 -18.13 -1.87 -10.73
CA ILE A 412 -18.57 -1.84 -12.13
C ILE A 412 -18.17 -3.13 -12.85
N LEU A 413 -16.93 -3.59 -12.67
CA LEU A 413 -16.44 -4.83 -13.27
C LEU A 413 -17.22 -6.05 -12.78
N GLY A 414 -17.44 -6.17 -11.46
CA GLY A 414 -18.22 -7.26 -10.89
C GLY A 414 -19.65 -7.27 -11.45
N THR A 415 -20.33 -6.12 -11.47
CA THR A 415 -21.69 -6.02 -12.00
C THR A 415 -21.80 -6.34 -13.50
N GLU A 416 -20.80 -5.99 -14.30
CA GLU A 416 -20.80 -6.28 -15.74
C GLU A 416 -20.62 -7.78 -16.03
N LEU A 417 -19.87 -8.46 -15.18
CA LEU A 417 -19.53 -9.87 -15.29
C LEU A 417 -20.56 -10.79 -14.61
N CYS A 418 -21.47 -10.21 -13.83
CA CYS A 418 -22.56 -10.92 -13.19
C CYS A 418 -23.39 -11.69 -14.23
N GLU A 419 -23.69 -12.96 -13.92
CA GLU A 419 -24.44 -13.88 -14.79
C GLU A 419 -23.80 -14.16 -16.17
N LYS A 420 -22.53 -13.80 -16.39
CA LYS A 420 -21.81 -14.11 -17.64
C LYS A 420 -21.05 -15.44 -17.58
N ASP A 421 -20.76 -15.99 -18.75
CA ASP A 421 -19.99 -17.23 -18.91
C ASP A 421 -18.46 -16.98 -18.86
N MET A 422 -17.68 -18.06 -18.71
CA MET A 422 -16.21 -17.97 -18.60
C MET A 422 -15.56 -17.36 -19.85
N LYS A 423 -16.09 -17.69 -21.04
CA LYS A 423 -15.58 -17.15 -22.30
C LYS A 423 -15.74 -15.64 -22.37
N HIS A 424 -16.85 -15.10 -21.83
CA HIS A 424 -17.05 -13.66 -21.72
C HIS A 424 -16.05 -13.01 -20.76
N TRP A 425 -15.77 -13.64 -19.61
CA TRP A 425 -14.79 -13.14 -18.64
C TRP A 425 -13.38 -13.06 -19.26
N GLU A 426 -12.91 -14.12 -19.90
CA GLU A 426 -11.62 -14.14 -20.59
C GLU A 426 -11.57 -13.12 -21.74
N THR A 427 -12.63 -13.05 -22.55
CA THR A 427 -12.73 -12.07 -23.64
C THR A 427 -12.70 -10.65 -23.08
N LYS A 428 -13.35 -10.41 -21.94
CA LYS A 428 -13.38 -9.11 -21.28
C LYS A 428 -12.01 -8.72 -20.73
N LEU A 429 -11.27 -9.62 -20.11
CA LEU A 429 -9.87 -9.39 -19.69
C LEU A 429 -8.99 -9.05 -20.90
N LYS A 430 -9.08 -9.81 -21.98
CA LYS A 430 -8.38 -9.53 -23.24
C LYS A 430 -8.76 -8.15 -23.81
N ILE A 431 -10.04 -7.78 -23.76
CA ILE A 431 -10.51 -6.44 -24.16
C ILE A 431 -9.96 -5.36 -23.23
N LEU A 432 -9.93 -5.55 -21.91
CA LEU A 432 -9.37 -4.57 -20.97
C LEU A 432 -7.87 -4.36 -21.20
N ALA A 433 -7.15 -5.43 -21.54
CA ALA A 433 -5.74 -5.36 -21.94
C ALA A 433 -5.54 -4.59 -23.27
N GLN A 434 -6.46 -4.72 -24.23
CA GLN A 434 -6.31 -4.13 -25.57
C GLN A 434 -6.95 -2.75 -25.76
N LYS A 435 -8.15 -2.52 -25.22
CA LYS A 435 -9.01 -1.34 -25.41
C LYS A 435 -9.84 -1.01 -24.15
N PRO A 436 -9.44 0.03 -23.40
CA PRO A 436 -10.15 0.43 -22.19
C PRO A 436 -11.52 1.09 -22.47
N LYS A 437 -12.60 0.53 -21.90
CA LYS A 437 -13.99 1.01 -22.06
C LYS A 437 -14.38 2.15 -21.09
N THR A 438 -15.56 2.70 -21.33
CA THR A 438 -16.10 4.03 -20.95
C THR A 438 -16.25 4.35 -19.47
N TYR A 439 -16.30 3.38 -18.55
CA TYR A 439 -16.58 3.68 -17.13
C TYR A 439 -15.42 4.40 -16.43
N ILE A 440 -14.17 4.20 -16.86
CA ILE A 440 -13.01 4.96 -16.34
C ILE A 440 -13.21 6.47 -16.56
N ARG A 441 -13.89 6.84 -17.66
CA ARG A 441 -14.30 8.22 -17.93
C ARG A 441 -15.16 8.76 -16.79
N GLN A 442 -16.14 7.99 -16.31
CA GLN A 442 -17.03 8.46 -15.23
C GLN A 442 -16.27 8.74 -13.92
N VAL A 443 -15.16 8.02 -13.68
CA VAL A 443 -14.36 8.17 -12.46
C VAL A 443 -13.47 9.43 -12.53
N VAL A 444 -12.72 9.61 -13.62
CA VAL A 444 -11.62 10.59 -13.67
C VAL A 444 -11.99 11.87 -14.44
N GLN A 445 -13.01 11.84 -15.29
CA GLN A 445 -13.35 12.96 -16.19
C GLN A 445 -13.71 14.23 -15.44
N VAL A 446 -14.37 14.14 -14.28
CA VAL A 446 -14.80 15.32 -13.53
C VAL A 446 -13.58 16.11 -13.07
N SER A 447 -12.64 15.46 -12.38
CA SER A 447 -11.38 16.07 -11.95
C SER A 447 -10.53 16.55 -13.12
N TYR A 448 -10.54 15.83 -14.25
CA TYR A 448 -9.84 16.26 -15.46
C TYR A 448 -10.46 17.50 -16.10
N ASN A 449 -11.78 17.66 -16.09
CA ASN A 449 -12.46 18.79 -16.71
C ASN A 449 -12.12 20.13 -16.05
N GLU A 450 -11.92 20.12 -14.73
CA GLU A 450 -11.54 21.27 -13.91
C GLU A 450 -10.11 21.77 -14.16
N LEU A 451 -9.26 20.97 -14.81
CA LEU A 451 -7.89 21.37 -15.11
C LEU A 451 -7.87 22.49 -16.17
N SER A 452 -6.90 23.40 -16.05
CA SER A 452 -6.58 24.37 -17.12
C SER A 452 -6.10 23.66 -18.39
N SER A 453 -6.01 24.37 -19.52
CA SER A 453 -5.51 23.78 -20.77
C SER A 453 -4.08 23.25 -20.62
N GLU A 454 -3.23 23.98 -19.90
CA GLU A 454 -1.82 23.68 -19.66
C GLU A 454 -1.67 22.48 -18.72
N GLN A 455 -2.48 22.43 -17.67
CA GLN A 455 -2.52 21.30 -16.73
C GLN A 455 -3.02 20.02 -17.41
N LYS A 456 -3.97 20.13 -18.35
CA LYS A 456 -4.42 19.00 -19.18
C LYS A 456 -3.29 18.48 -20.07
N ASP A 457 -2.53 19.38 -20.70
CA ASP A 457 -1.36 18.97 -21.49
C ASP A 457 -0.26 18.34 -20.64
N ALA A 458 0.00 18.89 -19.45
CA ALA A 458 0.95 18.32 -18.50
C ALA A 458 0.48 16.94 -18.02
N PHE A 459 -0.81 16.76 -17.71
CA PHE A 459 -1.38 15.46 -17.36
C PHE A 459 -1.15 14.40 -18.44
N LEU A 460 -1.33 14.77 -19.71
CA LEU A 460 -1.09 13.87 -20.85
C LEU A 460 0.41 13.61 -21.08
N ASP A 461 1.27 14.61 -20.87
CA ASP A 461 2.73 14.46 -20.95
C ASP A 461 3.26 13.55 -19.85
N ILE A 462 2.81 13.73 -18.60
CA ILE A 462 3.22 12.90 -17.45
C ILE A 462 2.86 11.43 -17.68
N ALA A 463 1.72 11.15 -18.32
CA ALA A 463 1.38 9.79 -18.69
C ALA A 463 2.46 9.12 -19.59
N CYS A 464 3.22 9.90 -20.38
CA CYS A 464 4.30 9.38 -21.24
C CYS A 464 5.55 9.01 -20.44
N PHE A 465 5.70 9.61 -19.26
CA PHE A 465 6.88 9.52 -18.41
C PHE A 465 6.50 9.00 -17.01
N ARG A 466 5.49 8.13 -16.94
CA ARG A 466 5.12 7.43 -15.70
C ARG A 466 6.33 6.69 -15.12
N SER A 467 6.43 6.67 -13.80
CA SER A 467 7.47 6.02 -13.01
C SER A 467 8.89 6.59 -13.24
N GLN A 468 8.98 7.80 -13.80
CA GLN A 468 10.21 8.58 -13.90
C GLN A 468 10.37 9.51 -12.69
N ASP A 469 11.61 9.94 -12.46
CA ASP A 469 11.97 10.88 -11.40
C ASP A 469 11.21 12.21 -11.54
N VAL A 470 10.78 12.79 -10.40
CA VAL A 470 10.00 14.04 -10.37
C VAL A 470 10.77 15.19 -11.03
N ASP A 471 12.05 15.40 -10.68
CA ASP A 471 12.86 16.48 -11.23
C ASP A 471 13.05 16.31 -12.75
N TYR A 472 13.16 15.06 -13.22
CA TYR A 472 13.19 14.74 -14.65
C TYR A 472 11.91 15.15 -15.37
N VAL A 473 10.75 14.74 -14.84
CA VAL A 473 9.45 15.06 -15.45
C VAL A 473 9.19 16.57 -15.40
N GLU A 474 9.47 17.25 -14.30
CA GLU A 474 9.35 18.71 -14.19
C GLU A 474 10.18 19.40 -15.26
N SER A 475 11.44 18.98 -15.43
CA SER A 475 12.35 19.55 -16.44
C SER A 475 11.81 19.43 -17.87
N LEU A 476 11.06 18.36 -18.18
CA LEU A 476 10.40 18.18 -19.47
C LEU A 476 9.14 19.03 -19.62
N LEU A 477 8.46 19.36 -18.52
CA LEU A 477 7.21 20.13 -18.53
C LEU A 477 7.44 21.64 -18.59
N VAL A 478 8.54 22.15 -18.03
CA VAL A 478 8.86 23.60 -17.98
C VAL A 478 8.56 24.28 -19.31
N SER A 479 7.62 25.22 -19.33
CA SER A 479 7.40 26.16 -20.44
C SER A 479 7.56 27.60 -19.93
N SER A 480 7.55 28.55 -20.86
CA SER A 480 7.54 29.99 -20.52
C SER A 480 6.29 30.43 -19.73
N ASP A 481 5.31 29.54 -19.54
CA ASP A 481 4.05 29.82 -18.86
C ASP A 481 4.12 29.44 -17.37
N PRO A 482 3.71 30.34 -16.45
CA PRO A 482 3.75 30.09 -15.00
C PRO A 482 3.01 28.83 -14.55
N GLY A 483 1.91 28.47 -15.24
CA GLY A 483 1.08 27.30 -14.90
C GLY A 483 1.75 25.94 -15.13
N SER A 484 2.87 25.88 -15.86
CA SER A 484 3.61 24.64 -16.10
C SER A 484 4.49 24.21 -14.92
N ALA A 485 4.99 25.18 -14.14
CA ALA A 485 5.88 24.94 -13.00
C ALA A 485 5.17 24.27 -11.81
N GLU A 486 3.86 24.51 -11.65
CA GLU A 486 3.05 23.95 -10.56
C GLU A 486 2.23 22.72 -10.98
N ALA A 487 2.33 22.28 -12.25
CA ALA A 487 1.43 21.28 -12.82
C ALA A 487 1.47 19.94 -12.06
N ILE A 488 2.66 19.46 -11.66
CA ILE A 488 2.78 18.22 -10.88
C ILE A 488 2.10 18.38 -9.52
N GLN A 489 2.35 19.49 -8.81
CA GLN A 489 1.75 19.74 -7.52
C GLN A 489 0.22 19.84 -7.59
N VAL A 490 -0.33 20.51 -8.61
CA VAL A 490 -1.78 20.60 -8.84
C VAL A 490 -2.38 19.23 -9.12
N LEU A 491 -1.77 18.44 -9.99
CA LEU A 491 -2.26 17.10 -10.33
C LEU A 491 -2.19 16.14 -9.13
N LYS A 492 -1.16 16.28 -8.29
CA LYS A 492 -1.02 15.55 -7.01
C LYS A 492 -2.11 15.95 -6.02
N ASN A 493 -2.35 17.25 -5.85
CA ASN A 493 -3.42 17.76 -4.99
C ASN A 493 -4.81 17.25 -5.41
N LYS A 494 -5.01 17.05 -6.72
CA LYS A 494 -6.24 16.48 -7.30
C LYS A 494 -6.28 14.94 -7.38
N PHE A 495 -5.29 14.24 -6.80
CA PHE A 495 -5.17 12.77 -6.80
C PHE A 495 -5.19 12.12 -8.20
N LEU A 496 -4.75 12.86 -9.23
CA LEU A 496 -4.60 12.33 -10.59
C LEU A 496 -3.25 11.64 -10.79
N ILE A 497 -2.25 12.05 -10.01
CA ILE A 497 -0.93 11.44 -9.91
C ILE A 497 -0.53 11.34 -8.44
N ASP A 498 0.50 10.56 -8.17
CA ASP A 498 1.14 10.43 -6.87
C ASP A 498 2.67 10.51 -7.02
N THR A 499 3.39 10.61 -5.91
CA THR A 499 4.86 10.56 -5.88
C THR A 499 5.32 9.47 -4.92
N CYS A 500 5.96 8.42 -5.43
CA CYS A 500 6.50 7.32 -4.64
C CYS A 500 8.01 7.23 -4.85
N ASP A 501 8.80 7.22 -3.78
CA ASP A 501 10.27 7.17 -3.82
C ASP A 501 10.92 8.18 -4.79
N GLY A 502 10.39 9.41 -4.81
CA GLY A 502 10.88 10.48 -5.69
C GLY A 502 10.45 10.36 -7.16
N ARG A 503 9.58 9.40 -7.51
CA ARG A 503 9.08 9.18 -8.88
C ARG A 503 7.61 9.54 -9.02
N VAL A 504 7.23 10.04 -10.19
CA VAL A 504 5.85 10.35 -10.54
C VAL A 504 5.11 9.07 -10.90
N GLU A 505 4.09 8.73 -10.12
CA GLU A 505 3.22 7.59 -10.37
C GLU A 505 1.84 8.04 -10.83
N MET A 506 1.22 7.25 -11.71
CA MET A 506 -0.14 7.49 -12.17
C MET A 506 -0.91 6.18 -12.07
N HIS A 507 -2.04 6.19 -11.36
CA HIS A 507 -2.86 4.99 -11.18
C HIS A 507 -3.21 4.36 -12.54
N ASP A 508 -3.20 3.03 -12.65
CA ASP A 508 -3.38 2.31 -13.92
C ASP A 508 -4.65 2.76 -14.67
N LEU A 509 -5.76 2.95 -13.93
CA LEU A 509 -7.00 3.50 -14.48
C LEU A 509 -6.85 4.93 -15.04
N VAL A 510 -6.12 5.81 -14.35
CA VAL A 510 -5.89 7.21 -14.77
C VAL A 510 -4.96 7.26 -15.98
N HIS A 511 -3.87 6.47 -15.97
CA HIS A 511 -2.97 6.29 -17.11
C HIS A 511 -3.68 5.71 -18.33
N THR A 512 -4.67 4.87 -18.08
CA THR A 512 -5.49 4.28 -19.12
C THR A 512 -6.50 5.28 -19.70
N PHE A 513 -7.02 6.19 -18.85
CA PHE A 513 -7.85 7.31 -19.26
C PHE A 513 -7.09 8.34 -20.11
N SER A 514 -5.88 8.73 -19.70
CA SER A 514 -5.05 9.70 -20.42
C SER A 514 -4.78 9.27 -21.87
N ARG A 515 -4.38 7.99 -22.08
CA ARG A 515 -4.16 7.43 -23.42
C ARG A 515 -5.40 7.51 -24.33
N LYS A 516 -6.61 7.42 -23.78
CA LYS A 516 -7.85 7.47 -24.57
C LYS A 516 -8.26 8.89 -24.98
N LEU A 517 -8.00 9.88 -24.13
CA LEU A 517 -8.31 11.29 -24.44
C LEU A 517 -7.57 11.76 -25.69
N ASP A 518 -6.32 11.33 -25.83
CA ASP A 518 -5.44 11.70 -26.94
C ASP A 518 -5.88 11.06 -28.28
N LEU A 519 -6.40 9.82 -28.24
CA LEU A 519 -6.91 9.10 -29.41
C LEU A 519 -8.17 9.72 -30.02
N LYS A 520 -9.06 10.29 -29.20
CA LYS A 520 -10.34 10.87 -29.63
C LYS A 520 -10.28 12.33 -30.08
N GLY A 521 -9.09 12.93 -30.17
CA GLY A 521 -8.93 14.35 -30.52
C GLY A 521 -9.45 15.30 -29.44
N GLY A 522 -9.46 14.86 -28.16
CA GLY A 522 -9.87 15.70 -27.04
C GLY A 522 -8.83 16.74 -26.64
N SER A 523 -7.57 16.56 -27.06
CA SER A 523 -6.47 17.52 -26.94
C SER A 523 -6.26 18.24 -28.29
N LYS A 524 -5.91 19.53 -28.25
CA LYS A 524 -5.47 20.26 -29.45
C LYS A 524 -4.16 19.69 -30.04
N GLN A 525 -3.42 18.94 -29.22
CA GLN A 525 -2.11 18.38 -29.54
C GLN A 525 -2.06 16.87 -29.23
N ARG A 526 -1.72 16.05 -30.24
CA ARG A 526 -1.77 14.58 -30.18
C ARG A 526 -0.39 13.99 -29.80
N ARG A 527 -0.37 12.94 -28.97
CA ARG A 527 0.80 12.06 -28.79
C ARG A 527 0.50 10.69 -29.39
N LEU A 528 1.47 10.13 -30.10
CA LEU A 528 1.35 8.84 -30.77
C LEU A 528 1.98 7.76 -29.88
N TRP A 529 1.14 6.87 -29.32
CA TRP A 529 1.50 5.94 -28.24
C TRP A 529 1.74 4.49 -28.67
N ARG A 530 1.15 4.05 -29.79
CA ARG A 530 1.17 2.64 -30.23
C ARG A 530 1.77 2.52 -31.62
N HIS A 531 2.55 1.46 -31.83
CA HIS A 531 3.00 1.06 -33.15
C HIS A 531 1.82 0.94 -34.14
N GLU A 532 0.70 0.34 -33.71
CA GLU A 532 -0.51 0.21 -34.55
C GLU A 532 -1.12 1.55 -34.96
N ASP A 533 -1.04 2.59 -34.13
CA ASP A 533 -1.59 3.91 -34.49
C ASP A 533 -0.66 4.60 -35.49
N ILE A 534 0.66 4.45 -35.33
CA ILE A 534 1.70 4.92 -36.26
C ILE A 534 1.60 4.18 -37.62
N VAL A 535 1.28 2.88 -37.61
CA VAL A 535 1.13 2.05 -38.82
C VAL A 535 -0.27 2.11 -39.44
N LYS A 536 -1.35 2.31 -38.67
CA LYS A 536 -2.70 2.58 -39.22
C LYS A 536 -2.81 3.98 -39.79
N GLU A 537 -2.15 4.98 -39.19
CA GLU A 537 -2.01 6.32 -39.81
C GLU A 537 -1.13 6.31 -41.07
N ARG A 538 -0.28 5.29 -41.25
CA ARG A 538 0.38 4.97 -42.53
C ARG A 538 -0.61 4.55 -43.62
N THR A 539 -1.75 3.95 -43.25
CA THR A 539 -2.71 3.38 -44.21
C THR A 539 -3.83 4.37 -44.58
N VAL A 540 -4.17 5.34 -43.71
CA VAL A 540 -5.29 6.29 -43.97
C VAL A 540 -5.04 7.70 -43.39
N ASN A 541 -4.41 8.62 -44.12
CA ASN A 541 -4.64 10.09 -44.02
C ASN A 541 -3.85 11.01 -43.04
N LEU A 542 -2.76 10.64 -42.36
CA LEU A 542 -1.88 11.70 -41.79
C LEU A 542 -0.92 12.31 -42.82
N LEU A 543 -0.54 11.55 -43.84
CA LEU A 543 0.44 11.98 -44.85
C LEU A 543 -0.15 12.84 -45.98
N GLN A 544 -1.48 13.01 -46.05
CA GLN A 544 -2.15 13.83 -47.06
C GLN A 544 -2.93 15.04 -46.51
N ASN A 545 -3.23 15.09 -45.21
CA ASN A 545 -3.88 16.25 -44.57
C ASN A 545 -2.86 17.16 -43.86
N ARG A 546 -2.51 18.29 -44.49
CA ARG A 546 -1.58 19.32 -43.98
C ARG A 546 -1.86 19.83 -42.56
N ILE A 547 -3.08 19.63 -42.03
CA ILE A 547 -3.56 20.16 -40.75
C ILE A 547 -3.23 19.23 -39.56
N GLY A 548 -3.00 17.92 -39.78
CA GLY A 548 -2.83 16.94 -38.70
C GLY A 548 -1.41 16.85 -38.12
N ALA A 549 -0.37 16.93 -38.96
CA ALA A 549 1.02 16.73 -38.54
C ALA A 549 1.56 17.84 -37.62
N ALA A 550 1.11 19.09 -37.82
CA ALA A 550 1.48 20.21 -36.95
C ALA A 550 0.93 20.07 -35.52
N ASN A 551 -0.11 19.26 -35.30
CA ASN A 551 -0.68 19.03 -33.98
C ASN A 551 0.03 17.90 -33.22
N VAL A 552 1.02 17.22 -33.81
CA VAL A 552 1.77 16.15 -33.13
C VAL A 552 2.74 16.78 -32.14
N ARG A 553 2.60 16.42 -30.86
CA ARG A 553 3.46 16.87 -29.75
C ARG A 553 4.42 15.79 -29.28
N GLY A 554 4.08 14.52 -29.44
CA GLY A 554 4.93 13.41 -29.01
C GLY A 554 4.82 12.19 -29.92
N VAL A 555 5.95 11.53 -30.18
CA VAL A 555 6.02 10.25 -30.88
C VAL A 555 6.78 9.26 -30.01
N PHE A 556 6.09 8.19 -29.61
CA PHE A 556 6.63 7.12 -28.77
C PHE A 556 6.50 5.80 -29.53
N LEU A 557 7.62 5.29 -30.04
CA LEU A 557 7.66 4.04 -30.80
C LEU A 557 8.51 3.02 -30.06
N ASP A 558 7.85 1.94 -29.64
CA ASP A 558 8.54 0.76 -29.14
C ASP A 558 8.91 -0.15 -30.32
N LEU A 559 10.20 -0.18 -30.65
CA LEU A 559 10.78 -0.97 -31.73
C LEU A 559 10.64 -2.48 -31.50
N SER A 560 10.33 -2.93 -30.29
CA SER A 560 10.05 -4.35 -30.05
C SER A 560 8.70 -4.78 -30.62
N GLU A 561 7.71 -3.88 -30.69
CA GLU A 561 6.38 -4.13 -31.25
C GLU A 561 6.36 -4.08 -32.79
N VAL A 562 7.41 -3.53 -33.39
CA VAL A 562 7.56 -3.37 -34.84
C VAL A 562 7.94 -4.71 -35.48
N GLN A 563 7.09 -5.26 -36.34
CA GLN A 563 7.38 -6.52 -37.06
C GLN A 563 8.18 -6.30 -38.35
N ASP A 564 7.85 -5.25 -39.12
CA ASP A 564 8.46 -4.93 -40.43
C ASP A 564 9.32 -3.66 -40.37
N GLU A 565 10.25 -3.49 -41.32
CA GLU A 565 11.05 -2.26 -41.41
C GLU A 565 10.20 -1.01 -41.69
N ILE A 566 10.48 0.07 -40.96
CA ILE A 566 9.83 1.36 -41.08
C ILE A 566 10.73 2.29 -41.88
N SER A 567 10.45 2.49 -43.16
CA SER A 567 11.00 3.64 -43.90
C SER A 567 10.36 4.96 -43.42
N LEU A 568 11.19 5.88 -42.95
CA LEU A 568 10.88 7.31 -42.87
C LEU A 568 11.33 7.95 -44.18
N ASP A 569 10.65 8.97 -44.71
CA ASP A 569 11.19 9.80 -45.79
C ASP A 569 11.67 11.16 -45.26
N ARG A 570 12.46 11.87 -46.06
CA ARG A 570 13.24 13.08 -45.72
C ARG A 570 12.41 14.12 -44.99
N GLU A 571 11.18 14.36 -45.46
CA GLU A 571 10.31 15.44 -44.99
C GLU A 571 9.36 14.99 -43.85
N HIS A 572 9.44 13.74 -43.39
CA HIS A 572 8.42 13.16 -42.50
C HIS A 572 8.35 13.86 -41.13
N LEU A 573 9.50 14.14 -40.52
CA LEU A 573 9.56 14.78 -39.20
C LEU A 573 9.51 16.32 -39.29
N LYS A 574 9.97 16.90 -40.41
CA LYS A 574 9.96 18.35 -40.67
C LYS A 574 8.59 19.01 -40.51
N LYS A 575 7.50 18.28 -40.81
CA LYS A 575 6.12 18.80 -40.72
C LYS A 575 5.60 18.85 -39.28
N MET A 576 6.22 18.15 -38.33
CA MET A 576 5.79 18.07 -36.92
C MET A 576 6.37 19.22 -36.08
N ARG A 577 6.08 20.46 -36.46
CA ARG A 577 6.73 21.67 -35.90
C ARG A 577 6.54 21.87 -34.39
N ASN A 578 5.50 21.28 -33.80
CA ASN A 578 5.19 21.36 -32.36
C ASN A 578 5.70 20.13 -31.57
N LEU A 579 6.53 19.28 -32.17
CA LEU A 579 7.05 18.07 -31.54
C LEU A 579 7.94 18.42 -30.35
N ARG A 580 7.58 17.92 -29.17
CA ARG A 580 8.35 18.02 -27.92
C ARG A 580 9.05 16.74 -27.55
N TYR A 581 8.46 15.58 -27.87
CA TYR A 581 8.99 14.28 -27.46
C TYR A 581 9.14 13.37 -28.67
N LEU A 582 10.37 12.93 -28.95
CA LEU A 582 10.66 11.92 -29.96
C LEU A 582 11.38 10.78 -29.26
N LYS A 583 10.72 9.63 -29.11
CA LYS A 583 11.24 8.49 -28.36
C LYS A 583 11.07 7.20 -29.14
N PHE A 584 12.14 6.73 -29.76
CA PHE A 584 12.26 5.41 -30.38
C PHE A 584 13.13 4.53 -29.51
N TYR A 585 12.51 3.52 -28.88
CA TYR A 585 13.12 2.72 -27.82
C TYR A 585 12.74 1.24 -27.97
N ASN A 586 13.28 0.36 -27.12
CA ASN A 586 12.93 -1.05 -27.11
C ASN A 586 12.63 -1.49 -25.66
N SER A 587 11.42 -1.96 -25.39
CA SER A 587 11.02 -2.42 -24.04
C SER A 587 11.57 -3.80 -23.66
N HIS A 588 11.86 -4.65 -24.64
CA HIS A 588 12.31 -6.03 -24.41
C HIS A 588 13.80 -6.14 -24.12
N CYS A 589 14.58 -5.07 -24.36
CA CYS A 589 16.03 -5.11 -24.15
C CYS A 589 16.63 -3.73 -23.87
N HIS A 590 17.12 -3.55 -22.65
CA HIS A 590 17.87 -2.36 -22.26
C HIS A 590 19.39 -2.47 -22.51
N GLN A 591 19.93 -3.69 -22.75
CA GLN A 591 21.38 -3.96 -22.69
C GLN A 591 22.01 -4.73 -23.87
N GLU A 592 21.30 -5.20 -24.90
CA GLU A 592 21.94 -5.92 -26.04
C GLU A 592 21.32 -5.67 -27.44
N CYS A 593 22.05 -4.84 -28.19
CA CYS A 593 22.59 -4.95 -29.55
C CYS A 593 21.99 -5.85 -30.67
N LYS A 594 21.12 -6.86 -30.46
CA LYS A 594 20.84 -7.87 -31.52
C LYS A 594 19.68 -7.58 -32.47
N THR A 595 18.83 -6.58 -32.21
CA THR A 595 17.78 -6.23 -33.17
C THR A 595 18.35 -5.42 -34.33
N ASN A 596 18.15 -5.83 -35.58
CA ASN A 596 18.48 -4.99 -36.73
C ASN A 596 17.79 -3.61 -36.59
N ALA A 597 18.40 -2.56 -37.13
CA ALA A 597 17.79 -1.23 -37.14
C ALA A 597 16.48 -1.32 -37.93
N LYS A 598 15.34 -1.34 -37.22
CA LYS A 598 14.02 -1.49 -37.84
C LYS A 598 13.51 -0.20 -38.48
N ILE A 599 14.26 0.89 -38.38
CA ILE A 599 13.92 2.16 -39.02
C ILE A 599 14.94 2.42 -40.14
N ASN A 600 14.45 2.48 -41.37
CA ASN A 600 15.23 2.93 -42.52
C ASN A 600 15.00 4.43 -42.72
N ILE A 601 16.07 5.20 -42.90
CA ILE A 601 16.02 6.66 -43.09
C ILE A 601 16.79 6.98 -44.38
N PRO A 602 16.31 7.90 -45.23
CA PRO A 602 17.08 8.40 -46.36
C PRO A 602 18.37 9.08 -45.88
N ASP A 603 19.36 9.11 -46.77
CA ASP A 603 20.72 9.61 -46.48
C ASP A 603 20.77 11.07 -45.98
N GLU A 604 19.70 11.85 -46.17
CA GLU A 604 19.61 13.26 -45.78
C GLU A 604 18.26 13.55 -45.08
N LEU A 605 18.13 13.16 -43.80
CA LEU A 605 16.98 13.50 -42.96
C LEU A 605 16.99 14.97 -42.55
N GLU A 606 15.86 15.66 -42.66
CA GLU A 606 15.69 17.03 -42.14
C GLU A 606 15.01 17.04 -40.77
N LEU A 607 15.58 17.77 -39.81
CA LEU A 607 15.07 17.91 -38.45
C LEU A 607 15.05 19.38 -37.96
N PRO A 608 14.38 20.33 -38.64
CA PRO A 608 14.34 21.73 -38.22
C PRO A 608 13.34 21.96 -37.07
N LEU A 609 13.43 21.12 -36.03
CA LEU A 609 12.54 21.11 -34.88
C LEU A 609 13.16 21.90 -33.73
N LYS A 610 12.43 22.91 -33.24
CA LYS A 610 12.85 23.81 -32.16
C LYS A 610 12.23 23.45 -30.81
N GLU A 611 11.06 22.82 -30.81
CA GLU A 611 10.29 22.55 -29.58
C GLU A 611 10.69 21.24 -28.87
N VAL A 612 11.62 20.48 -29.45
CA VAL A 612 12.02 19.15 -28.93
C VAL A 612 12.70 19.31 -27.58
N ARG A 613 12.16 18.61 -26.58
CA ARG A 613 12.64 18.54 -25.18
C ARG A 613 13.26 17.20 -24.85
N CYS A 614 12.71 16.11 -25.39
CA CYS A 614 13.25 14.77 -25.24
C CYS A 614 13.50 14.20 -26.63
N PHE A 615 14.77 13.88 -26.91
CA PHE A 615 15.18 13.25 -28.14
C PHE A 615 15.87 11.92 -27.84
N HIS A 616 15.13 10.82 -27.91
CA HIS A 616 15.63 9.46 -27.75
C HIS A 616 15.48 8.68 -29.05
N TRP A 617 16.60 8.24 -29.62
CA TRP A 617 16.64 7.37 -30.78
C TRP A 617 17.62 6.22 -30.57
N LEU A 618 17.11 5.03 -30.23
CA LEU A 618 17.92 3.82 -30.14
C LEU A 618 18.51 3.45 -31.50
N LYS A 619 19.84 3.27 -31.55
CA LYS A 619 20.60 2.97 -32.78
C LYS A 619 20.40 4.02 -33.86
N PHE A 620 20.66 5.29 -33.50
CA PHE A 620 20.57 6.39 -34.45
C PHE A 620 21.49 6.12 -35.66
N PRO A 621 20.95 6.16 -36.89
CA PRO A 621 21.64 5.59 -38.06
C PRO A 621 22.63 6.55 -38.71
N LEU A 622 22.51 7.86 -38.50
CA LEU A 622 23.39 8.86 -39.09
C LEU A 622 24.67 9.03 -38.26
N LYS A 623 25.72 9.55 -38.91
CA LYS A 623 27.02 9.84 -38.29
C LYS A 623 27.00 11.05 -37.36
N GLU A 624 26.02 11.93 -37.53
CA GLU A 624 25.78 13.11 -36.69
C GLU A 624 24.30 13.47 -36.77
N VAL A 625 23.81 14.20 -35.76
CA VAL A 625 22.45 14.77 -35.79
C VAL A 625 22.40 15.85 -36.88
N PRO A 626 21.34 15.88 -37.72
CA PRO A 626 21.18 16.87 -38.78
C PRO A 626 21.48 18.31 -38.36
N ASN A 627 22.23 19.03 -39.20
CA ASN A 627 22.73 20.36 -38.87
C ASN A 627 21.63 21.41 -38.69
N ASP A 628 20.45 21.21 -39.29
CA ASP A 628 19.26 22.06 -39.15
C ASP A 628 18.54 21.91 -37.79
N PHE A 629 18.90 20.92 -36.97
CA PHE A 629 18.35 20.73 -35.64
C PHE A 629 18.72 21.86 -34.67
N ASN A 630 17.72 22.40 -33.97
CA ASN A 630 17.89 23.49 -33.00
C ASN A 630 17.66 22.97 -31.56
N PRO A 631 18.72 22.76 -30.77
CA PRO A 631 18.61 22.15 -29.44
C PRO A 631 18.31 23.15 -28.31
N ILE A 632 17.81 24.36 -28.63
CA ILE A 632 17.59 25.43 -27.62
C ILE A 632 16.66 25.02 -26.48
N ASN A 633 15.66 24.16 -26.75
CA ASN A 633 14.70 23.64 -25.78
C ASN A 633 14.98 22.18 -25.36
N LEU A 634 16.09 21.59 -25.83
CA LEU A 634 16.42 20.19 -25.60
C LEU A 634 16.88 19.99 -24.15
N VAL A 635 16.21 19.08 -23.45
CA VAL A 635 16.45 18.76 -22.03
C VAL A 635 17.14 17.40 -21.87
N ASP A 636 16.72 16.41 -22.66
CA ASP A 636 17.23 15.03 -22.61
C ASP A 636 17.55 14.52 -24.02
N LEU A 637 18.80 14.12 -24.25
CA LEU A 637 19.29 13.57 -25.51
C LEU A 637 19.81 12.14 -25.29
N LYS A 638 19.21 11.15 -25.95
CA LYS A 638 19.57 9.73 -25.82
C LYS A 638 19.75 9.09 -27.18
N LEU A 639 20.99 8.82 -27.57
CA LEU A 639 21.34 8.13 -28.82
C LEU A 639 22.15 6.85 -28.54
N PRO A 640 21.62 5.91 -27.74
CA PRO A 640 22.35 4.71 -27.35
C PRO A 640 22.59 3.77 -28.55
N PHE A 641 23.73 3.08 -28.56
CA PHE A 641 24.18 2.13 -29.59
C PHE A 641 24.22 2.72 -31.02
N SER A 642 24.51 4.01 -31.14
CA SER A 642 24.49 4.72 -32.42
C SER A 642 25.82 4.66 -33.16
N LYS A 643 25.82 5.01 -34.45
CA LYS A 643 27.05 5.12 -35.27
C LYS A 643 27.56 6.55 -35.38
N ILE A 644 27.22 7.39 -34.40
CA ILE A 644 27.63 8.80 -34.39
C ILE A 644 29.14 8.91 -34.19
N GLU A 645 29.78 9.79 -34.96
CA GLU A 645 31.19 10.15 -34.85
C GLU A 645 31.36 11.42 -33.99
N ARG A 646 30.38 12.32 -34.09
CA ARG A 646 30.18 13.55 -33.29
C ARG A 646 28.70 13.89 -33.21
N LEU A 647 28.29 14.77 -32.29
CA LEU A 647 26.87 15.13 -32.13
C LEU A 647 26.29 15.97 -33.28
N TRP A 648 26.94 17.08 -33.62
CA TRP A 648 26.55 17.98 -34.72
C TRP A 648 27.75 18.86 -35.10
N ASP A 649 27.69 19.48 -36.28
CA ASP A 649 28.70 20.43 -36.73
C ASP A 649 28.54 21.80 -36.04
N GLY A 650 29.67 22.44 -35.74
CA GLY A 650 29.72 23.73 -35.06
C GLY A 650 29.23 23.74 -33.60
N VAL A 651 29.16 24.93 -33.03
CA VAL A 651 28.74 25.16 -31.63
C VAL A 651 27.28 25.64 -31.61
N LYS A 652 26.41 24.90 -30.93
CA LYS A 652 24.98 25.22 -30.76
C LYS A 652 24.68 25.54 -29.29
N ASP A 653 23.83 26.53 -29.04
CA ASP A 653 23.42 26.87 -27.67
C ASP A 653 22.44 25.81 -27.13
N THR A 654 22.77 25.22 -25.97
CA THR A 654 21.95 24.20 -25.29
C THR A 654 21.67 24.60 -23.84
N PRO A 655 20.91 25.68 -23.59
CA PRO A 655 20.79 26.29 -22.27
C PRO A 655 20.00 25.44 -21.28
N VAL A 656 19.14 24.53 -21.72
CA VAL A 656 18.29 23.70 -20.83
C VAL A 656 18.62 22.22 -20.86
N LEU A 657 19.69 21.82 -21.57
CA LEU A 657 20.13 20.43 -21.68
C LEU A 657 20.69 19.95 -20.34
N LYS A 658 20.09 18.88 -19.81
CA LYS A 658 20.44 18.30 -18.50
C LYS A 658 21.00 16.89 -18.60
N TRP A 659 20.54 16.10 -19.56
CA TRP A 659 20.96 14.69 -19.68
C TRP A 659 21.35 14.35 -21.12
N VAL A 660 22.49 13.68 -21.24
CA VAL A 660 23.01 13.15 -22.50
C VAL A 660 23.42 11.69 -22.29
N ASP A 661 22.87 10.79 -23.09
CA ASP A 661 23.24 9.37 -23.14
C ASP A 661 23.63 8.98 -24.57
N LEU A 662 24.91 8.70 -24.78
CA LEU A 662 25.46 8.26 -26.06
C LEU A 662 26.11 6.87 -25.92
N ASN A 663 25.69 6.07 -24.93
CA ASN A 663 26.35 4.81 -24.63
C ASN A 663 26.46 3.90 -25.87
N HIS A 664 27.52 3.10 -25.91
CA HIS A 664 27.89 2.19 -26.98
C HIS A 664 27.96 2.83 -28.38
N SER A 665 28.08 4.15 -28.46
CA SER A 665 28.43 4.86 -29.70
C SER A 665 29.92 4.68 -29.97
N SER A 666 30.28 3.49 -30.47
CA SER A 666 31.67 3.03 -30.59
C SER A 666 32.56 3.89 -31.49
N LEU A 667 31.98 4.64 -32.43
CA LEU A 667 32.69 5.56 -33.36
C LEU A 667 32.80 6.99 -32.82
N LEU A 668 32.17 7.30 -31.68
CA LEU A 668 32.17 8.64 -31.10
C LEU A 668 33.59 9.02 -30.69
N SER A 669 34.12 10.08 -31.31
CA SER A 669 35.48 10.57 -31.08
C SER A 669 35.52 12.01 -30.57
N SER A 670 34.44 12.78 -30.74
CA SER A 670 34.38 14.19 -30.31
C SER A 670 33.06 14.53 -29.60
N LEU A 671 33.18 15.33 -28.54
CA LEU A 671 32.07 15.90 -27.75
C LEU A 671 31.94 17.42 -27.91
N SER A 672 32.60 18.03 -28.91
CA SER A 672 32.63 19.49 -29.10
C SER A 672 31.25 20.14 -29.18
N GLY A 673 30.23 19.39 -29.63
CA GLY A 673 28.83 19.82 -29.68
C GLY A 673 28.20 20.16 -28.32
N LEU A 674 28.80 19.71 -27.20
CA LEU A 674 28.34 19.95 -25.82
C LEU A 674 29.09 21.12 -25.13
N SER A 675 29.93 21.86 -25.85
CA SER A 675 30.73 22.97 -25.29
C SER A 675 29.89 24.13 -24.72
N LYS A 676 28.61 24.23 -25.10
CA LYS A 676 27.65 25.22 -24.58
C LYS A 676 26.44 24.59 -23.88
N ALA A 677 26.69 23.60 -23.02
CA ALA A 677 25.69 22.91 -22.21
C ALA A 677 25.86 23.23 -20.70
N PRO A 678 25.64 24.48 -20.25
CA PRO A 678 25.99 24.92 -18.89
C PRO A 678 25.19 24.22 -17.78
N ASN A 679 24.03 23.63 -18.12
CA ASN A 679 23.13 22.97 -17.20
C ASN A 679 23.20 21.43 -17.29
N LEU A 680 24.20 20.87 -17.98
CA LEU A 680 24.38 19.43 -18.12
C LEU A 680 24.65 18.79 -16.75
N GLN A 681 23.79 17.87 -16.31
CA GLN A 681 23.85 17.19 -15.02
C GLN A 681 24.29 15.73 -15.14
N GLY A 682 23.92 15.04 -16.23
CA GLY A 682 24.27 13.64 -16.45
C GLY A 682 24.82 13.40 -17.85
N LEU A 683 25.98 12.75 -17.94
CA LEU A 683 26.62 12.37 -19.20
C LEU A 683 26.99 10.88 -19.17
N ASN A 684 26.29 10.08 -19.98
CA ASN A 684 26.56 8.66 -20.16
C ASN A 684 27.25 8.39 -21.50
N LEU A 685 28.47 7.91 -21.44
CA LEU A 685 29.34 7.58 -22.57
C LEU A 685 29.82 6.12 -22.47
N GLU A 686 29.15 5.28 -21.68
CA GLU A 686 29.54 3.89 -21.46
C GLU A 686 29.79 3.18 -22.80
N GLY A 687 30.92 2.51 -22.99
CA GLY A 687 31.22 1.74 -24.20
C GLY A 687 31.55 2.56 -25.45
N CYS A 688 31.79 3.87 -25.33
CA CYS A 688 32.33 4.69 -26.42
C CYS A 688 33.83 4.41 -26.63
N THR A 689 34.14 3.31 -27.32
CA THR A 689 35.50 2.76 -27.42
C THR A 689 36.51 3.63 -28.18
N SER A 690 36.07 4.53 -29.07
CA SER A 690 36.95 5.45 -29.81
C SER A 690 37.18 6.78 -29.10
N LEU A 691 36.56 7.00 -27.94
CA LEU A 691 36.69 8.25 -27.19
C LEU A 691 38.01 8.27 -26.42
N GLU A 692 38.88 9.22 -26.77
CA GLU A 692 40.20 9.39 -26.13
C GLU A 692 40.21 10.46 -25.03
N SER A 693 39.38 11.51 -25.15
CA SER A 693 39.26 12.59 -24.16
C SER A 693 37.83 13.15 -24.10
N LEU A 694 37.51 13.88 -23.03
CA LEU A 694 36.22 14.57 -22.89
C LEU A 694 36.17 15.90 -23.67
N GLY A 695 37.30 16.50 -24.06
CA GLY A 695 37.35 17.81 -24.73
C GLY A 695 36.76 18.96 -23.90
N ASP A 696 36.28 20.01 -24.57
CA ASP A 696 35.76 21.27 -23.97
C ASP A 696 34.30 21.18 -23.48
N VAL A 697 33.90 20.07 -22.86
CA VAL A 697 32.53 19.94 -22.29
C VAL A 697 32.38 20.90 -21.11
N ASP A 698 31.38 21.79 -21.15
CA ASP A 698 31.04 22.63 -19.99
C ASP A 698 30.48 21.73 -18.90
N SER A 699 31.31 21.50 -17.89
CA SER A 699 31.10 20.47 -16.90
C SER A 699 30.64 21.05 -15.56
N LYS A 700 30.52 22.37 -15.42
CA LYS A 700 30.25 23.04 -14.12
C LYS A 700 29.04 22.49 -13.35
N SER A 701 27.99 22.04 -14.03
CA SER A 701 26.76 21.51 -13.42
C SER A 701 26.69 19.98 -13.36
N LEU A 702 27.72 19.27 -13.83
CA LEU A 702 27.70 17.81 -13.99
C LEU A 702 27.73 17.12 -12.63
N LYS A 703 26.75 16.25 -12.39
CA LYS A 703 26.58 15.41 -11.19
C LYS A 703 26.97 13.97 -11.44
N THR A 704 26.70 13.44 -12.63
CA THR A 704 26.97 12.04 -12.98
C THR A 704 27.74 11.94 -14.30
N LEU A 705 28.84 11.21 -14.29
CA LEU A 705 29.63 10.90 -15.48
C LEU A 705 29.91 9.40 -15.57
N THR A 706 29.54 8.79 -16.70
CA THR A 706 29.82 7.39 -17.00
C THR A 706 30.70 7.28 -18.24
N LEU A 707 31.91 6.75 -18.06
CA LEU A 707 32.90 6.43 -19.10
C LEU A 707 33.25 4.93 -19.09
N SER A 708 32.43 4.10 -18.45
CA SER A 708 32.71 2.69 -18.28
C SER A 708 32.81 1.99 -19.63
N GLY A 709 33.83 1.16 -19.88
CA GLY A 709 34.06 0.52 -21.17
C GLY A 709 34.62 1.43 -22.27
N CYS A 710 34.99 2.69 -21.98
CA CYS A 710 35.75 3.54 -22.91
C CYS A 710 37.22 3.10 -22.94
N THR A 711 37.53 2.06 -23.72
CA THR A 711 38.84 1.39 -23.70
C THR A 711 40.00 2.23 -24.25
N SER A 712 39.74 3.29 -25.01
CA SER A 712 40.77 4.21 -25.51
C SER A 712 40.99 5.43 -24.59
N PHE A 713 40.17 5.57 -23.55
CA PHE A 713 40.26 6.67 -22.61
C PHE A 713 41.39 6.41 -21.60
N LYS A 714 42.46 7.19 -21.70
CA LYS A 714 43.73 6.99 -20.96
C LYS A 714 43.95 7.96 -19.82
N GLU A 715 43.43 9.18 -19.93
CA GLU A 715 43.68 10.26 -18.97
C GLU A 715 42.35 10.89 -18.56
N PHE A 716 42.15 11.04 -17.26
CA PHE A 716 40.99 11.71 -16.71
C PHE A 716 41.30 13.20 -16.53
N PRO A 717 40.58 14.12 -17.20
CA PRO A 717 40.86 15.55 -17.14
C PRO A 717 40.34 16.20 -15.84
N LEU A 718 40.61 17.50 -15.70
CA LEU A 718 40.06 18.36 -14.65
C LEU A 718 38.52 18.35 -14.72
N ILE A 719 37.86 17.82 -13.69
CA ILE A 719 36.39 17.66 -13.63
C ILE A 719 35.77 18.63 -12.59
N PRO A 720 34.50 19.03 -12.79
CA PRO A 720 33.73 19.98 -11.99
C PRO A 720 33.55 19.59 -10.53
N GLU A 721 33.51 20.62 -9.68
CA GLU A 721 33.29 20.53 -8.22
C GLU A 721 31.96 19.88 -7.81
N ASN A 722 31.00 19.78 -8.74
CA ASN A 722 29.64 19.31 -8.47
C ASN A 722 29.40 17.81 -8.70
N LEU A 723 30.43 17.05 -9.12
CA LEU A 723 30.26 15.63 -9.44
C LEU A 723 29.94 14.81 -8.16
N GLU A 724 28.88 14.00 -8.23
CA GLU A 724 28.38 13.12 -7.17
C GLU A 724 28.68 11.64 -7.47
N ALA A 725 28.69 11.24 -8.75
CA ALA A 725 28.96 9.87 -9.18
C ALA A 725 29.86 9.81 -10.42
N LEU A 726 30.92 8.99 -10.36
CA LEU A 726 31.90 8.81 -11.41
C LEU A 726 32.12 7.31 -11.71
N HIS A 727 31.86 6.91 -12.96
CA HIS A 727 32.01 5.53 -13.41
C HIS A 727 33.07 5.39 -14.51
N LEU A 728 34.21 4.79 -14.18
CA LEU A 728 35.39 4.64 -15.03
C LEU A 728 35.73 3.16 -15.30
N ASP A 729 34.82 2.23 -15.05
CA ASP A 729 35.09 0.79 -15.16
C ASP A 729 35.65 0.41 -16.53
N ARG A 730 36.59 -0.54 -16.61
CA ARG A 730 37.15 -1.05 -17.89
C ARG A 730 37.73 0.04 -18.81
N THR A 731 38.18 1.16 -18.26
CA THR A 731 38.95 2.17 -19.01
C THR A 731 40.45 1.82 -19.03
N ALA A 732 41.22 2.52 -19.87
CA ALA A 732 42.67 2.37 -19.95
C ALA A 732 43.42 3.35 -19.02
N ILE A 733 42.72 3.94 -18.05
CA ILE A 733 43.31 4.88 -17.07
C ILE A 733 44.38 4.17 -16.24
N SER A 734 45.57 4.73 -16.21
CA SER A 734 46.70 4.23 -15.40
C SER A 734 46.81 4.89 -14.02
N GLN A 735 46.32 6.12 -13.88
CA GLN A 735 46.34 6.91 -12.64
C GLN A 735 45.21 7.94 -12.62
N LEU A 736 44.74 8.29 -11.43
CA LEU A 736 43.86 9.45 -11.22
C LEU A 736 44.71 10.72 -11.06
N PRO A 737 44.25 11.88 -11.53
CA PRO A 737 44.96 13.15 -11.35
C PRO A 737 44.87 13.65 -9.89
N ASP A 738 45.91 14.37 -9.42
CA ASP A 738 45.98 14.90 -8.04
C ASP A 738 44.85 15.90 -7.73
N ASN A 739 44.34 16.58 -8.75
CA ASN A 739 43.21 17.51 -8.63
C ASN A 739 41.86 16.82 -8.30
N ILE A 740 41.81 15.48 -8.17
CA ILE A 740 40.64 14.73 -7.70
C ILE A 740 40.07 15.31 -6.39
N VAL A 741 40.94 15.90 -5.56
CA VAL A 741 40.62 16.64 -4.33
C VAL A 741 39.48 17.65 -4.48
N ASN A 742 39.28 18.20 -5.68
CA ASN A 742 38.24 19.20 -5.97
C ASN A 742 36.82 18.60 -6.02
N LEU A 743 36.68 17.27 -6.13
CA LEU A 743 35.40 16.58 -6.21
C LEU A 743 34.75 16.41 -4.82
N LYS A 744 34.56 17.51 -4.10
CA LYS A 744 34.09 17.52 -2.69
C LYS A 744 32.69 16.94 -2.50
N LYS A 745 31.88 16.85 -3.56
CA LYS A 745 30.53 16.25 -3.56
C LYS A 745 30.50 14.78 -4.02
N LEU A 746 31.64 14.20 -4.42
CA LEU A 746 31.68 12.84 -4.96
C LEU A 746 31.32 11.82 -3.88
N VAL A 747 30.24 11.08 -4.10
CA VAL A 747 29.72 10.03 -3.22
C VAL A 747 30.16 8.65 -3.69
N LEU A 748 30.25 8.45 -5.01
CA LEU A 748 30.57 7.17 -5.65
C LEU A 748 31.69 7.32 -6.69
N LEU A 749 32.74 6.51 -6.55
CA LEU A 749 33.77 6.30 -7.57
C LEU A 749 33.91 4.81 -7.89
N THR A 750 33.76 4.43 -9.15
CA THR A 750 34.01 3.06 -9.62
C THR A 750 35.02 3.04 -10.76
N MET A 751 36.02 2.17 -10.64
CA MET A 751 37.08 1.91 -11.62
C MET A 751 37.29 0.39 -11.75
N LYS A 752 36.21 -0.39 -11.71
CA LYS A 752 36.25 -1.84 -11.77
C LYS A 752 36.89 -2.30 -13.07
N ASP A 753 37.72 -3.35 -13.01
CA ASP A 753 38.41 -3.94 -14.16
C ASP A 753 39.30 -2.93 -14.94
N CYS A 754 39.75 -1.84 -14.30
CA CYS A 754 40.77 -0.93 -14.85
C CYS A 754 42.16 -1.56 -14.74
N LYS A 755 42.46 -2.46 -15.67
CA LYS A 755 43.67 -3.31 -15.63
C LYS A 755 44.99 -2.54 -15.69
N MET A 756 44.97 -1.30 -16.16
CA MET A 756 46.16 -0.44 -16.26
C MET A 756 46.39 0.42 -15.03
N LEU A 757 45.44 0.46 -14.08
CA LEU A 757 45.52 1.30 -12.88
C LEU A 757 46.63 0.79 -11.94
N GLU A 758 47.64 1.63 -11.73
CA GLU A 758 48.82 1.27 -10.94
C GLU A 758 48.72 1.75 -9.50
N ASN A 759 48.20 2.97 -9.28
CA ASN A 759 48.11 3.59 -7.95
C ASN A 759 46.82 4.41 -7.79
N ILE A 760 46.41 4.63 -6.53
CA ILE A 760 45.39 5.61 -6.13
C ILE A 760 46.09 6.75 -5.38
N PRO A 761 45.89 8.03 -5.75
CA PRO A 761 46.52 9.17 -5.09
C PRO A 761 46.03 9.33 -3.64
N THR A 762 46.89 9.88 -2.76
CA THR A 762 46.57 10.14 -1.34
C THR A 762 45.47 11.18 -1.15
N GLU A 763 45.27 12.02 -2.16
CA GLU A 763 44.29 13.10 -2.28
C GLU A 763 42.85 12.58 -2.20
N VAL A 764 42.62 11.27 -2.44
CA VAL A 764 41.33 10.61 -2.19
C VAL A 764 40.90 10.73 -0.71
N ASP A 765 41.84 10.90 0.22
CA ASP A 765 41.54 11.14 1.64
C ASP A 765 40.82 12.47 1.89
N GLU A 766 40.96 13.43 0.98
CA GLU A 766 40.33 14.74 1.08
C GLU A 766 38.91 14.80 0.47
N LEU A 767 38.40 13.69 -0.05
CA LEU A 767 37.05 13.57 -0.59
C LEU A 767 36.05 13.40 0.56
N THR A 768 35.53 14.53 1.04
CA THR A 768 34.68 14.62 2.24
C THR A 768 33.28 14.04 2.09
N ALA A 769 32.85 13.65 0.88
CA ALA A 769 31.55 13.05 0.62
C ALA A 769 31.62 11.58 0.15
N LEU A 770 32.82 11.05 -0.11
CA LEU A 770 33.00 9.74 -0.74
C LEU A 770 32.57 8.62 0.20
N GLN A 771 31.52 7.89 -0.18
CA GLN A 771 30.98 6.78 0.61
C GLN A 771 31.28 5.41 0.01
N LYS A 772 31.47 5.32 -1.32
CA LYS A 772 31.72 4.06 -2.01
C LYS A 772 32.84 4.19 -3.05
N LEU A 773 33.83 3.31 -2.95
CA LEU A 773 34.95 3.17 -3.87
C LEU A 773 35.05 1.73 -4.37
N VAL A 774 35.04 1.54 -5.69
CA VAL A 774 35.11 0.22 -6.33
C VAL A 774 36.35 0.12 -7.22
N LEU A 775 37.27 -0.77 -6.87
CA LEU A 775 38.53 -1.01 -7.57
C LEU A 775 38.75 -2.50 -7.89
N SER A 776 37.70 -3.32 -7.82
CA SER A 776 37.81 -4.76 -8.08
C SER A 776 38.37 -5.02 -9.50
N GLY A 777 39.25 -6.00 -9.65
CA GLY A 777 39.83 -6.37 -10.95
C GLY A 777 40.94 -5.44 -11.45
N CYS A 778 41.40 -4.47 -10.64
CA CYS A 778 42.56 -3.63 -10.94
C CYS A 778 43.87 -4.41 -10.70
N LEU A 779 44.24 -5.26 -11.66
CA LEU A 779 45.33 -6.23 -11.53
C LEU A 779 46.72 -5.61 -11.29
N LYS A 780 46.94 -4.35 -11.68
CA LYS A 780 48.21 -3.64 -11.47
C LYS A 780 48.29 -2.85 -10.16
N LEU A 781 47.18 -2.72 -9.44
CA LEU A 781 47.12 -2.01 -8.17
C LEU A 781 47.78 -2.87 -7.08
N LYS A 782 48.97 -2.45 -6.63
CA LYS A 782 49.79 -3.18 -5.64
C LYS A 782 49.69 -2.65 -4.23
N GLU A 783 49.30 -1.40 -4.08
CA GLU A 783 49.20 -0.71 -2.80
C GLU A 783 47.96 0.18 -2.80
N PHE A 784 47.38 0.38 -1.61
CA PHE A 784 46.28 1.30 -1.39
C PHE A 784 46.76 2.42 -0.45
N PRO A 785 46.51 3.70 -0.76
CA PRO A 785 47.01 4.81 0.03
C PRO A 785 46.47 4.81 1.46
N ALA A 786 47.23 5.38 2.39
CA ALA A 786 46.78 5.59 3.76
C ALA A 786 45.71 6.71 3.79
N ILE A 787 44.46 6.33 4.02
CA ILE A 787 43.29 7.21 4.06
C ILE A 787 42.68 7.15 5.46
N ASN A 788 42.47 8.29 6.11
CA ASN A 788 41.99 8.35 7.50
C ASN A 788 40.81 9.33 7.71
N LYS A 789 40.66 10.34 6.86
CA LYS A 789 39.65 11.40 6.97
C LYS A 789 38.40 11.12 6.15
N SER A 790 38.52 10.37 5.05
CA SER A 790 37.38 10.10 4.16
C SER A 790 36.24 9.33 4.88
N PRO A 791 34.96 9.70 4.68
CA PRO A 791 33.81 8.99 5.26
C PRO A 791 33.46 7.71 4.49
N LEU A 792 34.45 7.07 3.87
CA LEU A 792 34.31 5.89 3.02
C LEU A 792 33.68 4.73 3.82
N LYS A 793 32.50 4.27 3.40
CA LYS A 793 31.77 3.17 4.04
C LYS A 793 31.96 1.84 3.32
N ILE A 794 32.14 1.87 2.01
CA ILE A 794 32.15 0.67 1.16
C ILE A 794 33.39 0.71 0.26
N LEU A 795 34.25 -0.30 0.39
CA LEU A 795 35.46 -0.44 -0.41
C LEU A 795 35.53 -1.83 -1.05
N PHE A 796 35.63 -1.86 -2.38
CA PHE A 796 35.87 -3.08 -3.13
C PHE A 796 37.28 -3.10 -3.71
N LEU A 797 38.06 -4.11 -3.35
CA LEU A 797 39.44 -4.35 -3.77
C LEU A 797 39.64 -5.81 -4.25
N ASP A 798 38.56 -6.50 -4.59
CA ASP A 798 38.60 -7.91 -5.01
C ASP A 798 39.41 -8.10 -6.29
N GLY A 799 40.23 -9.15 -6.35
CA GLY A 799 41.01 -9.48 -7.54
C GLY A 799 41.97 -8.36 -7.94
N THR A 800 42.56 -7.68 -6.97
CA THR A 800 43.69 -6.76 -7.17
C THR A 800 45.00 -7.48 -6.82
N SER A 801 46.14 -6.76 -6.84
CA SER A 801 47.45 -7.31 -6.45
C SER A 801 47.96 -6.66 -5.17
N ILE A 802 47.05 -6.21 -4.29
CA ILE A 802 47.44 -5.56 -3.05
C ILE A 802 48.09 -6.56 -2.08
N LYS A 803 49.15 -6.13 -1.44
CA LYS A 803 49.91 -6.96 -0.48
C LYS A 803 49.46 -6.77 0.96
N THR A 804 48.92 -5.60 1.27
CA THR A 804 48.53 -5.22 2.62
C THR A 804 47.07 -4.76 2.64
N VAL A 805 46.37 -5.11 3.72
CA VAL A 805 44.97 -4.70 3.90
C VAL A 805 44.91 -3.27 4.43
N PRO A 806 44.16 -2.36 3.79
CA PRO A 806 44.06 -0.99 4.24
C PRO A 806 43.34 -0.91 5.60
N GLN A 807 43.81 -0.03 6.48
CA GLN A 807 43.26 0.18 7.82
C GLN A 807 42.43 1.46 7.84
N LEU A 808 41.13 1.35 7.56
CA LEU A 808 40.23 2.47 7.32
C LEU A 808 39.12 2.50 8.40
N PRO A 809 39.18 3.41 9.39
CA PRO A 809 38.26 3.41 10.54
C PRO A 809 36.77 3.61 10.21
N SER A 810 36.47 4.24 9.07
CA SER A 810 35.11 4.56 8.60
C SER A 810 34.45 3.44 7.79
N VAL A 811 35.21 2.44 7.34
CA VAL A 811 34.70 1.40 6.43
C VAL A 811 33.81 0.41 7.16
N GLN A 812 32.63 0.16 6.57
CA GLN A 812 31.65 -0.81 7.03
C GLN A 812 31.72 -2.10 6.21
N TYR A 813 31.95 -1.98 4.90
CA TYR A 813 32.01 -3.12 3.97
C TYR A 813 33.34 -3.12 3.24
N LEU A 814 34.14 -4.17 3.47
CA LEU A 814 35.45 -4.35 2.85
C LEU A 814 35.47 -5.67 2.07
N TYR A 815 35.65 -5.56 0.76
CA TYR A 815 35.73 -6.70 -0.15
C TYR A 815 37.15 -6.87 -0.68
N LEU A 816 37.76 -8.02 -0.39
CA LEU A 816 39.16 -8.37 -0.67
C LEU A 816 39.27 -9.75 -1.31
N SER A 817 38.20 -10.30 -1.86
CA SER A 817 38.22 -11.63 -2.48
C SER A 817 39.32 -11.75 -3.54
N ARG A 818 39.91 -12.93 -3.70
CA ARG A 818 40.88 -13.29 -4.75
C ARG A 818 42.14 -12.41 -4.76
N ASN A 819 42.52 -11.86 -3.61
CA ASN A 819 43.81 -11.19 -3.43
C ASN A 819 44.86 -12.22 -2.95
N ASP A 820 45.48 -12.90 -3.91
CA ASP A 820 46.43 -13.99 -3.65
C ASP A 820 47.77 -13.49 -3.05
N GLU A 821 48.06 -12.18 -3.03
CA GLU A 821 49.27 -11.62 -2.41
C GLU A 821 49.10 -11.26 -0.92
N ILE A 822 47.88 -11.24 -0.38
CA ILE A 822 47.62 -10.97 1.05
C ILE A 822 47.99 -12.21 1.86
N SER A 823 49.04 -12.12 2.68
CA SER A 823 49.52 -13.24 3.51
C SER A 823 49.07 -13.19 4.98
N TYR A 824 48.74 -12.00 5.48
CA TYR A 824 48.21 -11.77 6.83
C TYR A 824 47.29 -10.53 6.84
N LEU A 825 46.38 -10.47 7.82
CA LEU A 825 45.65 -9.25 8.15
C LEU A 825 46.39 -8.49 9.27
N PRO A 826 46.43 -7.15 9.25
CA PRO A 826 47.09 -6.36 10.28
C PRO A 826 46.39 -6.49 11.64
N ALA A 827 47.18 -6.46 12.72
CA ALA A 827 46.64 -6.64 14.08
C ALA A 827 45.64 -5.53 14.47
N GLY A 828 45.79 -4.32 13.91
CA GLY A 828 44.90 -3.18 14.14
C GLY A 828 43.48 -3.34 13.59
N ILE A 829 43.17 -4.41 12.86
CA ILE A 829 41.82 -4.64 12.32
C ILE A 829 40.75 -4.76 13.42
N ASN A 830 41.14 -5.16 14.64
CA ASN A 830 40.25 -5.20 15.81
C ASN A 830 39.75 -3.81 16.26
N GLN A 831 40.42 -2.74 15.84
CA GLN A 831 40.05 -1.34 16.13
C GLN A 831 39.08 -0.75 15.10
N LEU A 832 38.75 -1.47 14.03
CA LEU A 832 37.80 -1.02 13.00
C LEU A 832 36.35 -1.24 13.46
N PHE A 833 35.90 -0.48 14.46
CA PHE A 833 34.59 -0.66 15.10
C PHE A 833 33.39 -0.46 14.17
N GLN A 834 33.57 0.19 13.02
CA GLN A 834 32.51 0.36 12.03
C GLN A 834 32.40 -0.82 11.05
N LEU A 835 33.41 -1.69 10.97
CA LEU A 835 33.46 -2.79 10.02
C LEU A 835 32.42 -3.86 10.37
N THR A 836 31.45 -4.06 9.47
CA THR A 836 30.36 -5.03 9.61
C THR A 836 30.49 -6.19 8.62
N TRP A 837 31.18 -5.99 7.50
CA TRP A 837 31.34 -7.00 6.44
C TRP A 837 32.78 -7.07 5.96
N LEU A 838 33.37 -8.25 6.02
CA LEU A 838 34.72 -8.55 5.55
C LEU A 838 34.71 -9.78 4.63
N ASP A 839 34.94 -9.55 3.34
CA ASP A 839 35.03 -10.62 2.34
C ASP A 839 36.49 -10.88 1.96
N LEU A 840 36.96 -12.10 2.18
CA LEU A 840 38.32 -12.60 1.96
C LEU A 840 38.34 -13.87 1.10
N LYS A 841 37.25 -14.19 0.38
CA LYS A 841 37.17 -15.47 -0.36
C LYS A 841 38.37 -15.63 -1.29
N TYR A 842 38.96 -16.80 -1.33
CA TYR A 842 40.08 -17.14 -2.20
C TYR A 842 41.33 -16.28 -2.02
N CYS A 843 41.59 -15.70 -0.84
CA CYS A 843 42.91 -15.16 -0.51
C CYS A 843 43.87 -16.32 -0.20
N LYS A 844 44.44 -16.96 -1.23
CA LYS A 844 45.13 -18.27 -1.06
C LYS A 844 46.41 -18.21 -0.26
N SER A 845 47.04 -17.05 -0.12
CA SER A 845 48.26 -16.86 0.68
C SER A 845 47.97 -16.51 2.14
N LEU A 846 46.72 -16.21 2.50
CA LEU A 846 46.36 -15.82 3.86
C LEU A 846 46.61 -17.00 4.83
N THR A 847 47.48 -16.79 5.83
CA THR A 847 47.90 -17.85 6.75
C THR A 847 47.25 -17.78 8.13
N SER A 848 46.82 -16.60 8.56
CA SER A 848 46.24 -16.37 9.88
C SER A 848 45.20 -15.24 9.88
N ILE A 849 44.19 -15.36 10.74
CA ILE A 849 43.23 -14.28 11.03
C ILE A 849 43.49 -13.74 12.46
N PRO A 850 43.80 -12.44 12.63
CA PRO A 850 43.98 -11.80 13.94
C PRO A 850 42.63 -11.62 14.66
N GLU A 851 42.65 -11.01 15.84
CA GLU A 851 41.41 -10.66 16.55
C GLU A 851 40.56 -9.75 15.66
N LEU A 852 39.30 -10.12 15.44
CA LEU A 852 38.37 -9.40 14.57
C LEU A 852 37.65 -8.28 15.33
N PRO A 853 37.20 -7.22 14.64
CA PRO A 853 36.44 -6.15 15.27
C PRO A 853 35.11 -6.66 15.86
N PRO A 854 34.66 -6.10 16.99
CA PRO A 854 33.55 -6.65 17.77
C PRO A 854 32.17 -6.55 17.09
N ASN A 855 32.03 -5.61 16.15
CA ASN A 855 30.79 -5.37 15.40
C ASN A 855 30.75 -6.09 14.04
N LEU A 856 31.73 -6.97 13.77
CA LEU A 856 31.76 -7.71 12.51
C LEU A 856 30.59 -8.70 12.45
N HIS A 857 29.71 -8.51 11.47
CA HIS A 857 28.55 -9.35 11.23
C HIS A 857 28.86 -10.45 10.22
N TYR A 858 29.61 -10.13 9.17
CA TYR A 858 29.90 -11.07 8.09
C TYR A 858 31.40 -11.20 7.88
N LEU A 859 31.88 -12.45 7.89
CA LEU A 859 33.23 -12.82 7.49
C LEU A 859 33.12 -13.97 6.48
N ASP A 860 33.70 -13.81 5.30
CA ASP A 860 33.83 -14.93 4.35
C ASP A 860 35.29 -15.15 3.97
N ALA A 861 35.87 -16.23 4.48
CA ALA A 861 37.22 -16.69 4.16
C ALA A 861 37.19 -17.95 3.28
N HIS A 862 36.09 -18.24 2.58
CA HIS A 862 35.96 -19.43 1.76
C HIS A 862 37.13 -19.59 0.78
N GLY A 863 37.72 -20.79 0.70
CA GLY A 863 38.81 -21.06 -0.24
C GLY A 863 40.16 -20.42 0.12
N CYS A 864 40.32 -19.88 1.33
CA CYS A 864 41.63 -19.47 1.86
C CYS A 864 42.48 -20.71 2.21
N SER A 865 42.98 -21.38 1.17
CA SER A 865 43.64 -22.70 1.27
C SER A 865 44.92 -22.75 2.12
N SER A 866 45.55 -21.60 2.42
CA SER A 866 46.72 -21.52 3.29
C SER A 866 46.41 -21.14 4.75
N LEU A 867 45.14 -20.89 5.08
CA LEU A 867 44.73 -20.43 6.41
C LEU A 867 44.93 -21.55 7.44
N LYS A 868 45.77 -21.29 8.44
CA LYS A 868 46.14 -22.24 9.50
C LYS A 868 45.55 -21.86 10.85
N THR A 869 45.71 -20.59 11.24
CA THR A 869 45.42 -20.13 12.61
C THR A 869 44.37 -19.01 12.64
N VAL A 870 43.68 -18.90 13.77
CA VAL A 870 42.83 -17.77 14.11
C VAL A 870 43.18 -17.28 15.52
N ALA A 871 42.98 -15.99 15.79
CA ALA A 871 43.24 -15.41 17.10
C ALA A 871 42.35 -16.00 18.20
N LYS A 872 42.85 -15.97 19.44
CA LYS A 872 42.12 -16.37 20.65
C LYS A 872 42.11 -15.18 21.62
N PRO A 873 40.98 -14.47 21.83
CA PRO A 873 39.67 -14.74 21.24
C PRO A 873 39.59 -14.39 19.75
N LEU A 874 38.70 -15.07 19.01
CA LEU A 874 38.46 -14.77 17.59
C LEU A 874 37.92 -13.35 17.37
N ALA A 875 36.97 -12.93 18.22
CA ALA A 875 36.47 -11.56 18.28
C ALA A 875 35.91 -11.28 19.69
N ARG A 876 35.94 -10.03 20.13
CA ARG A 876 35.23 -9.61 21.35
C ARG A 876 33.74 -9.57 21.10
N ILE A 877 32.97 -10.07 22.06
CA ILE A 877 31.51 -10.16 21.94
C ILE A 877 30.88 -8.98 22.68
N LEU A 878 30.24 -8.05 21.95
CA LEU A 878 29.49 -6.93 22.51
C LEU A 878 27.97 -7.13 22.32
N PRO A 879 27.11 -6.75 23.29
CA PRO A 879 25.66 -6.68 23.09
C PRO A 879 25.31 -5.49 22.18
N THR A 880 24.86 -5.75 20.95
CA THR A 880 24.46 -4.70 19.98
C THR A 880 23.00 -4.86 19.54
N VAL A 881 22.45 -3.84 18.88
CA VAL A 881 21.02 -3.78 18.47
C VAL A 881 20.73 -4.70 17.27
N GLN A 882 21.73 -5.03 16.45
CA GLN A 882 21.61 -5.96 15.31
C GLN A 882 22.42 -7.23 15.59
N ASN A 883 21.75 -8.39 15.52
CA ASN A 883 22.24 -9.63 16.11
C ASN A 883 22.60 -10.74 15.11
N HIS A 884 22.38 -10.52 13.81
CA HIS A 884 22.74 -11.50 12.77
C HIS A 884 24.25 -11.53 12.53
N CYS A 885 24.85 -12.73 12.47
CA CYS A 885 26.28 -12.90 12.22
C CYS A 885 26.59 -14.21 11.47
N SER A 886 27.43 -14.18 10.43
CA SER A 886 27.78 -15.33 9.61
C SER A 886 29.28 -15.37 9.32
N PHE A 887 29.98 -16.40 9.80
CA PHE A 887 31.44 -16.58 9.61
C PHE A 887 31.72 -17.85 8.79
N ASN A 888 32.19 -17.68 7.56
CA ASN A 888 32.43 -18.77 6.62
C ASN A 888 33.92 -19.07 6.45
N PHE A 889 34.33 -20.31 6.70
CA PHE A 889 35.70 -20.83 6.51
C PHE A 889 35.71 -22.08 5.64
N THR A 890 34.71 -22.27 4.79
CA THR A 890 34.64 -23.42 3.87
C THR A 890 35.89 -23.52 2.99
N ASN A 891 36.37 -24.74 2.72
CA ASN A 891 37.61 -25.01 1.99
C ASN A 891 38.91 -24.40 2.59
N CYS A 892 38.91 -23.97 3.85
CA CYS A 892 40.14 -23.65 4.58
C CYS A 892 40.83 -24.91 5.12
N CYS A 893 41.26 -25.79 4.21
CA CYS A 893 41.65 -27.18 4.53
C CYS A 893 42.89 -27.31 5.45
N LYS A 894 43.68 -26.26 5.61
CA LYS A 894 44.87 -26.23 6.49
C LYS A 894 44.60 -25.70 7.90
N LEU A 895 43.33 -25.41 8.26
CA LEU A 895 42.98 -24.98 9.60
C LEU A 895 43.43 -26.01 10.65
N GLU A 896 44.24 -25.57 11.59
CA GLU A 896 44.74 -26.38 12.69
C GLU A 896 43.62 -26.66 13.70
N GLN A 897 43.73 -27.74 14.48
CA GLN A 897 42.71 -28.12 15.46
C GLN A 897 42.45 -26.99 16.47
N ALA A 898 43.52 -26.33 16.95
CA ALA A 898 43.40 -25.21 17.86
C ALA A 898 42.57 -24.05 17.30
N ALA A 899 42.57 -23.84 15.98
CA ALA A 899 41.76 -22.82 15.31
C ALA A 899 40.29 -23.24 15.19
N LYS A 900 40.03 -24.51 14.84
CA LYS A 900 38.68 -25.09 14.80
C LYS A 900 38.01 -25.04 16.18
N ASP A 901 38.76 -25.34 17.23
CA ASP A 901 38.30 -25.26 18.62
C ASP A 901 37.92 -23.83 19.01
N GLU A 902 38.68 -22.83 18.56
CA GLU A 902 38.36 -21.43 18.83
C GLU A 902 37.15 -20.94 18.05
N ILE A 903 37.01 -21.29 16.76
CA ILE A 903 35.81 -20.96 15.95
C ILE A 903 34.56 -21.55 16.61
N THR A 904 34.67 -22.78 17.10
CA THR A 904 33.63 -23.48 17.84
C THR A 904 33.30 -22.80 19.16
N LEU A 905 34.32 -22.41 19.93
CA LEU A 905 34.17 -21.73 21.22
C LEU A 905 33.54 -20.34 21.06
N TYR A 906 33.96 -19.58 20.05
CA TYR A 906 33.37 -18.29 19.69
C TYR A 906 31.89 -18.46 19.33
N SER A 907 31.57 -19.46 18.51
CA SER A 907 30.20 -19.81 18.14
C SER A 907 29.34 -20.07 19.39
N GLN A 908 29.82 -20.90 20.32
CA GLN A 908 29.12 -21.19 21.57
C GLN A 908 28.89 -19.92 22.41
N ARG A 909 29.92 -19.08 22.58
CA ARG A 909 29.81 -17.82 23.35
C ARG A 909 28.83 -16.85 22.70
N LYS A 910 28.83 -16.72 21.36
CA LYS A 910 27.91 -15.85 20.62
C LYS A 910 26.46 -16.32 20.75
N CYS A 911 26.20 -17.63 20.61
CA CYS A 911 24.88 -18.24 20.82
C CYS A 911 24.34 -17.95 22.23
N GLN A 912 25.22 -18.05 23.24
CA GLN A 912 24.87 -17.71 24.62
C GLN A 912 24.56 -16.21 24.79
N LEU A 913 25.34 -15.29 24.21
CA LEU A 913 25.03 -13.85 24.28
C LEU A 913 23.68 -13.52 23.65
N LEU A 914 23.43 -14.03 22.44
CA LEU A 914 22.19 -13.78 21.69
C LEU A 914 20.94 -14.19 22.45
N SER A 915 21.08 -15.16 23.38
CA SER A 915 20.00 -15.55 24.27
C SER A 915 19.53 -14.43 25.22
N TYR A 916 20.40 -13.48 25.57
CA TYR A 916 20.13 -12.39 26.52
C TYR A 916 19.54 -11.13 25.87
N ALA A 917 19.82 -10.87 24.59
CA ALA A 917 19.40 -9.66 23.89
C ALA A 917 17.89 -9.60 23.54
N ARG A 918 17.15 -10.66 23.88
CA ARG A 918 15.77 -10.95 23.42
C ARG A 918 14.69 -9.95 23.86
N LYS A 919 14.91 -9.12 24.89
CA LYS A 919 13.85 -8.22 25.42
C LYS A 919 13.37 -7.12 24.45
N HIS A 920 14.03 -6.93 23.31
CA HIS A 920 13.76 -5.79 22.40
C HIS A 920 13.26 -6.18 21.00
N TYR A 921 13.13 -7.46 20.66
CA TYR A 921 12.66 -7.92 19.34
C TYR A 921 11.31 -8.64 19.44
N ASN A 922 10.24 -7.92 19.10
CA ASN A 922 8.88 -8.46 18.89
C ASN A 922 8.52 -8.35 17.39
N GLY A 923 9.28 -9.02 16.53
CA GLY A 923 8.96 -9.19 15.11
C GLY A 923 8.85 -10.69 14.81
N GLY A 924 7.87 -11.09 13.99
CA GLY A 924 7.56 -12.49 13.67
C GLY A 924 8.72 -13.31 13.10
N LEU A 925 8.42 -14.56 12.70
CA LEU A 925 9.37 -15.55 12.17
C LEU A 925 10.48 -14.90 11.30
N SER A 926 11.73 -14.88 11.78
CA SER A 926 12.86 -14.63 10.89
C SER A 926 13.23 -15.96 10.26
N SER A 927 13.13 -16.04 8.94
CA SER A 927 13.50 -17.22 8.14
C SER A 927 15.01 -17.50 8.11
N GLU A 928 15.82 -16.69 8.82
CA GLU A 928 17.29 -16.71 8.79
C GLU A 928 17.89 -17.01 10.17
N ALA A 929 19.02 -17.75 10.19
CA ALA A 929 19.77 -17.99 11.42
C ALA A 929 20.32 -16.67 12.00
N LEU A 930 20.23 -16.49 13.32
CA LEU A 930 20.84 -15.33 14.00
C LEU A 930 22.36 -15.45 14.04
N PHE A 931 22.88 -16.67 14.09
CA PHE A 931 24.31 -16.90 13.94
C PHE A 931 24.53 -18.15 13.09
N SER A 932 25.52 -18.11 12.20
CA SER A 932 25.97 -19.27 11.44
C SER A 932 27.49 -19.29 11.28
N THR A 933 28.07 -20.49 11.26
CA THR A 933 29.45 -20.69 10.84
C THR A 933 29.64 -22.01 10.12
N CYS A 934 30.67 -22.09 9.28
CA CYS A 934 31.07 -23.32 8.61
C CYS A 934 32.59 -23.42 8.47
N PHE A 935 33.15 -24.62 8.69
CA PHE A 935 34.58 -24.91 8.53
C PHE A 935 34.84 -26.41 8.25
N PRO A 936 36.00 -26.78 7.66
CA PRO A 936 36.37 -28.17 7.43
C PRO A 936 36.51 -29.00 8.71
N GLY A 937 35.80 -30.11 8.79
CA GLY A 937 35.83 -31.02 9.95
C GLY A 937 34.81 -32.15 9.84
N CYS A 938 35.00 -33.19 10.65
CA CYS A 938 34.21 -34.42 10.61
C CYS A 938 33.48 -34.75 11.93
N GLU A 939 33.59 -33.88 12.94
CA GLU A 939 33.03 -34.11 14.28
C GLU A 939 32.05 -33.01 14.66
N VAL A 940 31.02 -33.40 15.42
CA VAL A 940 30.11 -32.46 16.08
C VAL A 940 30.84 -31.91 17.31
N PRO A 941 30.84 -30.59 17.54
CA PRO A 941 31.48 -30.02 18.73
C PRO A 941 30.95 -30.58 20.05
N SER A 942 31.84 -30.76 21.02
CA SER A 942 31.55 -31.40 22.31
C SER A 942 30.53 -30.66 23.19
N TRP A 943 30.24 -29.38 22.92
CA TRP A 943 29.24 -28.62 23.66
C TRP A 943 27.78 -28.88 23.19
N PHE A 944 27.58 -29.63 22.11
CA PHE A 944 26.25 -30.09 21.73
C PHE A 944 25.79 -31.21 22.66
N CYS A 945 24.70 -30.97 23.40
CA CYS A 945 24.19 -31.91 24.40
C CYS A 945 23.67 -33.22 23.80
N HIS A 946 23.28 -33.20 22.52
CA HIS A 946 22.76 -34.34 21.81
C HIS A 946 23.43 -34.45 20.45
N GLU A 947 23.87 -35.65 20.10
CA GLU A 947 24.38 -35.99 18.78
C GLU A 947 23.79 -37.31 18.27
N ALA A 948 23.82 -37.48 16.95
CA ALA A 948 23.46 -38.71 16.26
C ALA A 948 24.34 -38.92 15.02
N VAL A 949 24.52 -40.18 14.63
CA VAL A 949 25.13 -40.55 13.35
C VAL A 949 24.05 -40.55 12.27
N GLY A 950 24.31 -39.89 11.16
CA GLY A 950 23.36 -39.70 10.06
C GLY A 950 22.56 -38.40 10.14
N SER A 951 21.52 -38.31 9.31
CA SER A 951 20.65 -37.14 9.17
C SER A 951 19.52 -37.03 10.20
N LEU A 952 19.20 -38.11 10.92
CA LEU A 952 18.04 -38.16 11.81
C LEU A 952 18.47 -38.19 13.28
N LEU A 953 18.01 -37.22 14.06
CA LEU A 953 18.19 -37.15 15.50
C LEU A 953 16.82 -37.27 16.18
N GLY A 954 16.51 -38.47 16.68
CA GLY A 954 15.31 -38.73 17.49
C GLY A 954 15.62 -38.70 18.98
N ARG A 955 14.93 -37.85 19.75
CA ARG A 955 15.09 -37.77 21.21
C ARG A 955 13.78 -37.47 21.94
N LYS A 956 13.70 -37.94 23.18
CA LYS A 956 12.69 -37.49 24.14
C LYS A 956 13.19 -36.22 24.81
N LEU A 957 12.54 -35.09 24.55
CA LEU A 957 12.86 -33.83 25.21
C LEU A 957 12.40 -33.89 26.67
N PRO A 958 13.09 -33.21 27.60
CA PRO A 958 12.70 -33.18 29.01
C PRO A 958 11.26 -32.67 29.18
N PRO A 959 10.52 -33.16 30.19
CA PRO A 959 9.24 -32.56 30.55
C PRO A 959 9.43 -31.05 30.83
N HIS A 960 8.51 -30.21 30.32
CA HIS A 960 8.56 -28.74 30.47
C HIS A 960 9.80 -28.06 29.86
N TRP A 961 10.44 -28.66 28.84
CA TRP A 961 11.60 -28.08 28.14
C TRP A 961 11.34 -26.67 27.56
N HIS A 962 10.07 -26.28 27.37
CA HIS A 962 9.64 -24.97 26.88
C HIS A 962 9.34 -23.95 28.00
N GLU A 963 9.09 -24.37 29.25
CA GLU A 963 8.73 -23.47 30.36
C GLU A 963 9.93 -22.72 30.97
N LYS A 964 11.15 -23.26 30.84
CA LYS A 964 12.37 -22.71 31.47
C LYS A 964 13.04 -21.57 30.71
N LYS A 965 12.29 -20.61 30.17
CA LYS A 965 12.84 -19.47 29.39
C LYS A 965 13.78 -19.93 28.25
N LEU A 966 13.32 -20.91 27.46
CA LEU A 966 14.07 -21.34 26.27
C LEU A 966 14.29 -20.15 25.33
N SER A 967 15.55 -19.82 25.09
CA SER A 967 15.94 -18.66 24.30
C SER A 967 16.07 -18.97 22.81
N GLY A 968 16.66 -20.11 22.48
CA GLY A 968 16.85 -20.55 21.11
C GLY A 968 17.41 -21.97 21.01
N ILE A 969 17.70 -22.38 19.79
CA ILE A 969 18.16 -23.73 19.45
C ILE A 969 19.46 -23.61 18.67
N SER A 970 20.48 -24.34 19.10
CA SER A 970 21.71 -24.51 18.33
C SER A 970 21.69 -25.84 17.59
N LEU A 971 22.03 -25.79 16.32
CA LEU A 971 22.04 -26.92 15.39
C LEU A 971 23.44 -27.12 14.83
N CYS A 972 23.83 -28.37 14.65
CA CYS A 972 25.06 -28.74 13.95
C CYS A 972 24.80 -29.85 12.94
N ALA A 973 25.40 -29.73 11.77
CA ALA A 973 25.41 -30.77 10.75
C ALA A 973 26.82 -30.95 10.20
N VAL A 974 27.33 -32.18 10.21
CA VAL A 974 28.56 -32.57 9.51
C VAL A 974 28.15 -33.15 8.18
N VAL A 975 28.49 -32.48 7.09
CA VAL A 975 28.08 -32.87 5.73
C VAL A 975 29.30 -33.34 4.96
N SER A 976 29.16 -34.49 4.29
CA SER A 976 30.20 -35.06 3.43
C SER A 976 30.06 -34.62 1.98
N PHE A 977 31.20 -34.26 1.40
CA PHE A 977 31.35 -33.83 0.01
C PHE A 977 32.38 -34.73 -0.69
N PRO A 978 31.96 -35.85 -1.30
CA PRO A 978 32.87 -36.81 -1.92
C PRO A 978 33.62 -36.21 -3.12
N ALA A 979 34.92 -36.49 -3.22
CA ALA A 979 35.74 -36.04 -4.34
C ALA A 979 35.22 -36.59 -5.69
N GLY A 980 34.98 -35.71 -6.66
CA GLY A 980 34.66 -36.08 -8.05
C GLY A 980 33.24 -35.75 -8.53
N GLN A 981 32.36 -35.18 -7.70
CA GLN A 981 30.99 -34.83 -8.09
C GLN A 981 30.87 -33.35 -8.51
N ASN A 982 31.16 -33.08 -9.78
CA ASN A 982 31.09 -31.75 -10.37
C ASN A 982 29.70 -31.50 -10.98
N GLN A 983 28.86 -30.66 -10.34
CA GLN A 983 27.79 -29.90 -11.03
C GLN A 983 26.93 -28.97 -10.15
N ILE A 984 27.04 -28.94 -8.83
CA ILE A 984 26.08 -28.19 -7.98
C ILE A 984 26.43 -26.69 -7.89
N SER A 985 25.49 -25.83 -8.29
CA SER A 985 25.61 -24.36 -8.26
C SER A 985 25.33 -23.76 -6.90
N SER A 986 24.50 -24.41 -6.08
CA SER A 986 24.29 -24.04 -4.69
C SER A 986 23.68 -25.22 -3.91
N PHE A 987 23.85 -25.20 -2.60
CA PHE A 987 23.12 -26.08 -1.70
C PHE A 987 22.74 -25.35 -0.41
N SER A 988 21.71 -25.88 0.25
CA SER A 988 21.26 -25.46 1.58
C SER A 988 21.21 -26.67 2.50
N VAL A 989 21.77 -26.53 3.69
CA VAL A 989 21.64 -27.47 4.78
C VAL A 989 20.51 -26.98 5.67
N THR A 990 19.47 -27.79 5.82
CA THR A 990 18.30 -27.45 6.62
C THR A 990 18.01 -28.54 7.63
N CYS A 991 17.33 -28.16 8.71
CA CYS A 991 16.86 -29.08 9.73
C CYS A 991 15.34 -28.93 9.87
N THR A 992 14.60 -30.01 9.64
CA THR A 992 13.15 -30.06 9.85
C THR A 992 12.86 -30.62 11.23
N PHE A 993 12.14 -29.83 12.03
CA PHE A 993 11.68 -30.21 13.36
C PHE A 993 10.32 -30.89 13.27
N ASN A 994 10.27 -32.16 13.67
CA ASN A 994 9.03 -32.91 13.81
C ASN A 994 8.80 -33.20 15.29
N ILE A 995 7.65 -32.78 15.82
CA ILE A 995 7.27 -32.98 17.22
C ILE A 995 6.01 -33.82 17.28
N LYS A 996 6.08 -34.94 18.00
CA LYS A 996 4.93 -35.79 18.34
C LYS A 996 4.61 -35.57 19.82
N ALA A 997 3.49 -34.91 20.09
CA ALA A 997 2.84 -34.91 21.40
C ALA A 997 1.74 -35.97 21.39
N GLU A 998 1.49 -36.63 22.53
CA GLU A 998 0.58 -37.79 22.62
C GLU A 998 -0.84 -37.50 22.10
N ASP A 999 -1.26 -36.23 22.05
CA ASP A 999 -2.65 -35.86 21.73
C ASP A 999 -2.78 -34.96 20.47
N LYS A 1000 -1.67 -34.48 19.87
CA LYS A 1000 -1.67 -33.59 18.68
C LYS A 1000 -0.38 -33.73 17.85
N SER A 1001 -0.52 -33.84 16.52
CA SER A 1001 0.60 -33.71 15.57
C SER A 1001 0.91 -32.23 15.32
N TRP A 1002 2.16 -31.81 15.50
CA TRP A 1002 2.59 -30.43 15.25
C TRP A 1002 2.86 -30.20 13.76
N ILE A 1003 2.67 -28.96 13.30
CA ILE A 1003 3.12 -28.56 11.96
C ILE A 1003 4.65 -28.51 11.98
N PRO A 1004 5.35 -29.31 11.16
CA PRO A 1004 6.79 -29.27 11.09
C PRO A 1004 7.27 -27.91 10.59
N PHE A 1005 8.39 -27.45 11.14
CA PHE A 1005 9.05 -26.24 10.67
C PHE A 1005 10.49 -26.56 10.27
N THR A 1006 10.97 -25.88 9.24
CA THR A 1006 12.31 -26.07 8.69
C THR A 1006 13.18 -24.87 9.03
N CYS A 1007 14.40 -25.16 9.47
CA CYS A 1007 15.37 -24.21 9.95
C CYS A 1007 16.62 -24.24 9.07
N PRO A 1008 17.16 -23.10 8.61
CA PRO A 1008 18.43 -23.07 7.90
C PRO A 1008 19.59 -23.34 8.87
N VAL A 1009 20.48 -24.26 8.50
CA VAL A 1009 21.72 -24.58 9.24
C VAL A 1009 22.93 -23.98 8.54
N GLY A 1010 22.91 -23.93 7.22
CA GLY A 1010 23.95 -23.29 6.42
C GLY A 1010 23.61 -23.33 4.95
N SER A 1011 24.32 -22.57 4.15
CA SER A 1011 24.17 -22.56 2.70
C SER A 1011 25.51 -22.30 2.04
N TRP A 1012 25.59 -22.67 0.77
CA TRP A 1012 26.72 -22.34 -0.08
C TRP A 1012 26.21 -22.10 -1.49
N THR A 1013 26.76 -21.07 -2.13
CA THR A 1013 26.50 -20.73 -3.52
C THR A 1013 27.84 -20.64 -4.23
N ARG A 1014 27.91 -21.23 -5.43
CA ARG A 1014 29.11 -21.23 -6.26
C ARG A 1014 29.42 -19.82 -6.73
N ASP A 1015 30.66 -19.41 -6.57
CA ASP A 1015 31.10 -18.05 -6.94
C ASP A 1015 31.73 -18.03 -8.36
N GLY A 1016 30.87 -18.04 -9.39
CA GLY A 1016 31.19 -17.74 -10.81
C GLY A 1016 32.16 -18.68 -11.54
N ASP A 1017 33.05 -19.38 -10.84
CA ASP A 1017 34.06 -20.29 -11.38
C ASP A 1017 33.51 -21.71 -11.46
N LYS A 1018 33.53 -22.30 -12.67
CA LYS A 1018 33.02 -23.66 -12.90
C LYS A 1018 33.83 -24.74 -12.17
N LYS A 1019 35.02 -24.42 -11.64
CA LYS A 1019 35.89 -25.35 -10.90
C LYS A 1019 35.66 -25.32 -9.39
N ASP A 1020 34.89 -24.37 -8.88
CA ASP A 1020 34.63 -24.21 -7.46
C ASP A 1020 33.76 -25.35 -6.91
N LYS A 1021 34.28 -26.03 -5.87
CA LYS A 1021 33.71 -27.22 -5.24
C LYS A 1021 34.12 -27.28 -3.77
N ILE A 1022 33.34 -27.96 -2.94
CA ILE A 1022 33.73 -28.27 -1.56
C ILE A 1022 34.59 -29.53 -1.54
N GLU A 1023 35.78 -29.44 -0.93
CA GLU A 1023 36.85 -30.44 -1.10
C GLU A 1023 36.97 -31.46 0.06
N SER A 1024 36.15 -31.32 1.11
CA SER A 1024 36.20 -32.17 2.31
C SER A 1024 34.88 -32.16 3.08
N ASP A 1025 34.78 -32.98 4.13
CA ASP A 1025 33.68 -32.89 5.09
C ASP A 1025 33.69 -31.54 5.82
N HIS A 1026 32.52 -30.94 6.00
CA HIS A 1026 32.37 -29.63 6.64
C HIS A 1026 31.38 -29.68 7.80
N VAL A 1027 31.71 -28.96 8.86
CA VAL A 1027 30.87 -28.72 10.02
C VAL A 1027 30.11 -27.42 9.82
N PHE A 1028 28.79 -27.50 9.80
CA PHE A 1028 27.88 -26.34 9.80
C PHE A 1028 27.30 -26.18 11.20
N ILE A 1029 27.30 -24.96 11.73
CA ILE A 1029 26.72 -24.61 13.02
C ILE A 1029 25.78 -23.42 12.81
N ALA A 1030 24.57 -23.50 13.35
CA ALA A 1030 23.62 -22.40 13.35
C ALA A 1030 22.93 -22.22 14.70
N TYR A 1031 22.58 -20.98 15.02
CA TYR A 1031 21.71 -20.62 16.13
C TYR A 1031 20.48 -19.89 15.62
N ILE A 1032 19.32 -20.34 16.11
CA ILE A 1032 18.03 -19.90 15.64
C ILE A 1032 17.18 -19.55 16.86
N THR A 1033 16.42 -18.47 16.77
CA THR A 1033 15.45 -18.13 17.81
C THR A 1033 14.34 -19.16 17.86
N CYS A 1034 13.87 -19.45 19.05
CA CYS A 1034 12.72 -20.33 19.22
C CYS A 1034 11.47 -19.66 18.62
N PRO A 1035 10.78 -20.28 17.63
CA PRO A 1035 9.54 -19.75 17.05
C PRO A 1035 8.48 -19.43 18.11
N HIS A 1036 7.70 -18.36 17.89
CA HIS A 1036 6.56 -18.03 18.77
C HIS A 1036 5.50 -19.15 18.80
N THR A 1037 5.38 -19.93 17.74
CA THR A 1037 4.52 -21.11 17.66
C THR A 1037 4.93 -22.23 18.62
N ILE A 1038 6.21 -22.33 19.02
CA ILE A 1038 6.64 -23.26 20.08
C ILE A 1038 6.17 -22.78 21.47
N ARG A 1039 5.88 -21.49 21.65
CA ARG A 1039 5.43 -20.92 22.92
C ARG A 1039 3.91 -20.99 23.15
N CYS A 1040 3.10 -21.37 22.15
CA CYS A 1040 1.64 -21.42 22.29
C CYS A 1040 1.09 -22.84 22.35
N LEU A 1041 1.14 -23.42 23.55
CA LEU A 1041 0.11 -24.34 24.05
C LEU A 1041 -0.12 -23.92 25.51
N GLU A 1042 -0.95 -22.91 25.72
CA GLU A 1042 -1.57 -22.71 27.03
C GLU A 1042 -2.54 -23.87 27.24
N ASP A 1043 -2.06 -24.96 27.85
CA ASP A 1043 -2.94 -25.97 28.42
C ASP A 1043 -3.50 -25.39 29.72
N GLU A 1044 -4.76 -24.97 29.71
CA GLU A 1044 -5.47 -24.56 30.93
C GLU A 1044 -5.68 -25.71 31.94
N ASN A 1045 -5.21 -26.95 31.69
CA ASN A 1045 -5.44 -28.06 32.64
C ASN A 1045 -4.56 -29.33 32.41
N SER A 1046 -3.24 -29.29 32.58
CA SER A 1046 -2.48 -30.55 32.66
C SER A 1046 -1.31 -30.55 33.66
N ASN A 1047 -1.58 -30.98 34.90
CA ASN A 1047 -0.57 -31.41 35.88
C ASN A 1047 0.09 -32.76 35.51
N LYS A 1048 0.35 -33.03 34.22
CA LYS A 1048 0.97 -34.29 33.75
C LYS A 1048 2.29 -34.02 33.05
N CYS A 1049 3.36 -34.58 33.61
CA CYS A 1049 4.75 -34.46 33.18
C CYS A 1049 5.02 -35.43 32.00
N ASN A 1050 4.47 -35.17 30.81
CA ASN A 1050 4.62 -36.06 29.65
C ASN A 1050 5.87 -35.69 28.83
N PHE A 1051 6.57 -36.72 28.31
CA PHE A 1051 7.74 -36.52 27.45
C PHE A 1051 7.29 -36.15 26.04
N THR A 1052 7.96 -35.17 25.42
CA THR A 1052 7.75 -34.83 24.01
C THR A 1052 8.73 -35.61 23.15
N GLU A 1053 8.24 -36.43 22.22
CA GLU A 1053 9.10 -37.04 21.20
C GLU A 1053 9.38 -36.03 20.09
N ALA A 1054 10.66 -35.65 19.95
CA ALA A 1054 11.12 -34.78 18.87
C ALA A 1054 12.05 -35.56 17.94
N SER A 1055 11.81 -35.47 16.64
CA SER A 1055 12.72 -35.94 15.61
C SER A 1055 13.16 -34.80 14.72
N LEU A 1056 14.46 -34.56 14.67
CA LEU A 1056 15.09 -33.56 13.82
C LEU A 1056 15.68 -34.26 12.60
N GLU A 1057 15.27 -33.84 11.42
CA GLU A 1057 15.76 -34.38 10.16
C GLU A 1057 16.59 -33.32 9.43
N PHE A 1058 17.89 -33.59 9.29
CA PHE A 1058 18.84 -32.76 8.58
C PHE A 1058 18.89 -33.17 7.12
N THR A 1059 18.62 -32.23 6.22
CA THR A 1059 18.60 -32.46 4.79
C THR A 1059 19.52 -31.49 4.08
N VAL A 1060 20.09 -31.93 2.96
CA VAL A 1060 20.87 -31.08 2.06
C VAL A 1060 20.12 -30.99 0.74
N THR A 1061 19.68 -29.79 0.39
CA THR A 1061 18.93 -29.49 -0.84
C THR A 1061 19.79 -28.66 -1.79
N GLY A 1062 19.61 -28.80 -3.11
CA GLY A 1062 20.35 -28.03 -4.11
C GLY A 1062 19.52 -27.73 -5.36
N ASP A 1063 20.01 -26.84 -6.23
CA ASP A 1063 19.25 -26.19 -7.31
C ASP A 1063 18.69 -27.10 -8.41
N THR A 1064 19.12 -28.36 -8.51
CA THR A 1064 18.82 -29.22 -9.68
C THR A 1064 18.38 -30.63 -9.34
N GLY A 1065 17.44 -30.84 -8.41
CA GLY A 1065 16.82 -32.17 -8.20
C GLY A 1065 17.79 -33.31 -7.81
N VAL A 1066 19.07 -33.00 -7.56
CA VAL A 1066 20.09 -33.93 -7.07
C VAL A 1066 19.98 -34.01 -5.55
N ILE A 1067 18.81 -34.42 -5.06
CA ILE A 1067 18.46 -34.44 -3.62
C ILE A 1067 19.19 -35.58 -2.87
N GLY A 1068 19.93 -36.45 -3.57
CA GLY A 1068 20.49 -37.68 -2.99
C GLY A 1068 22.02 -37.82 -2.92
N LYS A 1069 22.82 -36.78 -3.23
CA LYS A 1069 24.29 -36.94 -3.38
C LYS A 1069 25.13 -36.56 -2.15
N PHE A 1070 24.70 -35.61 -1.33
CA PHE A 1070 25.42 -35.22 -0.13
C PHE A 1070 24.82 -35.89 1.10
N LYS A 1071 25.69 -36.40 1.98
CA LYS A 1071 25.28 -37.16 3.16
C LYS A 1071 25.60 -36.37 4.42
N VAL A 1072 24.61 -36.18 5.27
CA VAL A 1072 24.83 -35.76 6.66
C VAL A 1072 25.44 -36.96 7.40
N LEU A 1073 26.70 -36.84 7.81
CA LEU A 1073 27.44 -37.88 8.52
C LEU A 1073 27.06 -37.91 10.00
N ARG A 1074 26.94 -36.74 10.61
CA ARG A 1074 26.58 -36.56 12.02
C ARG A 1074 25.73 -35.29 12.15
N CYS A 1075 24.86 -35.26 13.13
CA CYS A 1075 24.10 -34.08 13.47
C CYS A 1075 24.04 -33.87 14.99
N GLY A 1076 23.86 -32.61 15.40
CA GLY A 1076 23.88 -32.19 16.78
C GLY A 1076 22.79 -31.19 17.13
N LEU A 1077 22.31 -31.25 18.36
CA LEU A 1077 21.29 -30.38 18.94
C LEU A 1077 21.71 -29.91 20.34
N SER A 1078 21.59 -28.62 20.60
CA SER A 1078 21.69 -28.04 21.94
C SER A 1078 20.62 -26.99 22.18
N LEU A 1079 19.91 -27.09 23.30
CA LEU A 1079 18.88 -26.12 23.70
C LEU A 1079 19.52 -25.01 24.53
N VAL A 1080 19.28 -23.75 24.15
CA VAL A 1080 19.88 -22.57 24.80
C VAL A 1080 18.83 -21.89 25.67
N TYR A 1081 19.05 -21.91 26.99
CA TYR A 1081 18.16 -21.34 27.99
C TYR A 1081 18.67 -19.98 28.50
N GLU A 1082 17.76 -19.06 28.83
CA GLU A 1082 18.12 -17.81 29.53
C GLU A 1082 18.62 -18.15 30.94
N LYS A 1083 19.79 -17.63 31.35
CA LYS A 1083 20.23 -17.76 32.74
C LYS A 1083 19.51 -16.75 33.63
N ASP A 1084 18.98 -17.21 34.77
CA ASP A 1084 18.44 -16.34 35.81
C ASP A 1084 19.56 -15.49 36.43
N LYS A 1085 19.33 -14.18 36.56
CA LYS A 1085 20.27 -13.24 37.20
C LYS A 1085 20.56 -13.55 38.69
N ASN A 1086 19.81 -14.45 39.33
CA ASN A 1086 19.78 -14.62 40.80
C ASN A 1086 20.12 -16.02 41.31
N LYS A 1087 21.02 -16.77 40.68
CA LYS A 1087 21.60 -17.98 41.31
C LYS A 1087 23.11 -17.85 41.46
N ASN A 1088 23.52 -17.46 42.66
CA ASN A 1088 24.84 -17.75 43.20
C ASN A 1088 24.99 -19.29 43.26
N SER A 1089 25.58 -19.89 42.24
CA SER A 1089 26.10 -21.25 42.31
C SER A 1089 27.62 -21.20 42.15
N SER A 1090 28.32 -21.77 43.12
CA SER A 1090 29.73 -21.67 43.49
C SER A 1090 30.78 -22.18 42.49
N HIS A 1091 30.53 -22.11 41.19
CA HIS A 1091 31.53 -22.30 40.15
C HIS A 1091 31.49 -21.13 39.16
N GLU A 1092 32.01 -19.99 39.61
CA GLU A 1092 32.46 -18.92 38.72
C GLU A 1092 33.64 -19.45 37.90
N VAL A 1093 33.40 -19.87 36.67
CA VAL A 1093 34.42 -19.63 35.64
C VAL A 1093 34.35 -18.14 35.39
N LYS A 1094 35.27 -17.40 36.03
CA LYS A 1094 35.55 -16.00 35.72
C LYS A 1094 35.58 -15.87 34.19
N PHE A 1095 34.62 -15.15 33.63
CA PHE A 1095 34.88 -14.50 32.37
C PHE A 1095 36.02 -13.52 32.68
N ASP A 1096 37.22 -13.78 32.18
CA ASP A 1096 38.29 -12.79 32.14
C ASP A 1096 37.81 -11.65 31.23
N LEU A 1097 36.97 -10.79 31.79
CA LEU A 1097 36.88 -9.40 31.40
C LEU A 1097 38.14 -8.75 31.98
N PRO A 1098 39.09 -8.26 31.15
CA PRO A 1098 40.00 -7.24 31.63
C PRO A 1098 39.14 -6.02 31.92
N VAL A 1099 38.79 -5.86 33.20
CA VAL A 1099 38.27 -4.61 33.73
C VAL A 1099 39.44 -3.64 33.75
N GLU A 1100 39.59 -2.84 32.69
CA GLU A 1100 40.16 -1.51 32.85
C GLU A 1100 39.01 -0.57 33.23
N GLU A 1101 38.89 -0.38 34.53
CA GLU A 1101 37.98 0.55 35.19
C GLU A 1101 38.46 1.99 35.00
N HIS A 1102 38.64 2.48 33.77
CA HIS A 1102 38.87 3.91 33.52
C HIS A 1102 38.23 4.38 32.21
N GLN A 1103 37.56 5.54 32.28
CA GLN A 1103 36.93 6.32 31.18
C GLN A 1103 35.44 6.09 30.83
N TYR A 1104 34.56 5.79 31.80
CA TYR A 1104 33.12 6.05 31.64
C TYR A 1104 32.54 7.13 32.58
N GLY A 1105 33.38 7.75 33.41
CA GLY A 1105 32.98 8.83 34.34
C GLY A 1105 33.12 10.26 33.80
N MET A 1106 33.69 10.48 32.61
CA MET A 1106 34.01 11.84 32.12
C MET A 1106 33.01 12.40 31.08
N ILE A 1107 32.14 11.57 30.50
CA ILE A 1107 31.26 11.99 29.39
C ILE A 1107 29.88 12.50 29.89
N GLU A 1108 29.45 12.14 31.10
CA GLU A 1108 28.19 12.66 31.66
C GLU A 1108 28.32 14.04 32.33
N ASP A 1109 29.50 14.39 32.85
CA ASP A 1109 29.75 15.72 33.42
C ASP A 1109 30.07 16.78 32.36
N GLU A 1110 30.67 16.39 31.22
CA GLU A 1110 30.84 17.30 30.07
C GLU A 1110 29.52 17.57 29.34
N ARG A 1111 28.62 16.57 29.21
CA ARG A 1111 27.27 16.77 28.65
C ARG A 1111 26.35 17.62 29.53
N LYS A 1112 26.57 17.65 30.84
CA LYS A 1112 25.87 18.57 31.76
C LYS A 1112 26.45 19.98 31.72
N LYS A 1113 27.77 20.13 31.54
CA LYS A 1113 28.42 21.45 31.34
C LYS A 1113 28.08 22.07 29.99
N GLU A 1114 28.03 21.32 28.89
CA GLU A 1114 27.63 21.86 27.57
C GLU A 1114 26.16 22.30 27.52
N LYS A 1115 25.25 21.60 28.21
CA LYS A 1115 23.84 22.03 28.34
C LYS A 1115 23.68 23.29 29.19
N GLY A 1116 24.55 23.52 30.18
CA GLY A 1116 24.59 24.77 30.95
C GLY A 1116 25.14 25.95 30.15
N THR A 1117 26.18 25.74 29.34
CA THR A 1117 26.80 26.81 28.51
C THR A 1117 25.90 27.24 27.35
N LEU A 1118 25.16 26.30 26.73
CA LEU A 1118 24.21 26.60 25.64
C LEU A 1118 22.98 27.42 26.10
N VAL A 1119 22.57 27.29 27.37
CA VAL A 1119 21.49 28.11 27.95
C VAL A 1119 21.98 29.52 28.32
N HIS A 1120 23.24 29.67 28.70
CA HIS A 1120 23.86 30.98 28.97
C HIS A 1120 24.21 31.77 27.69
N GLU A 1121 24.61 31.12 26.60
CA GLU A 1121 24.84 31.78 25.30
C GLU A 1121 23.55 32.20 24.60
N ARG A 1122 22.46 31.42 24.73
CA ARG A 1122 21.14 31.82 24.20
C ARG A 1122 20.58 33.05 24.91
N ARG A 1123 20.81 33.23 26.22
CA ARG A 1123 20.44 34.44 26.97
C ARG A 1123 21.30 35.67 26.61
N ARG A 1124 22.60 35.51 26.32
CA ARG A 1124 23.45 36.63 25.85
C ARG A 1124 23.10 37.11 24.44
N ARG A 1125 22.69 36.21 23.52
CA ARG A 1125 22.27 36.59 22.16
C ARG A 1125 20.88 37.25 22.08
N THR A 1126 20.02 37.08 23.09
CA THR A 1126 18.75 37.83 23.17
C THR A 1126 18.94 39.23 23.76
N LEU A 1127 19.88 39.41 24.69
CA LEU A 1127 20.20 40.71 25.29
C LEU A 1127 21.05 41.62 24.37
N SER A 1128 21.80 41.07 23.40
CA SER A 1128 22.53 41.89 22.41
C SER A 1128 21.66 42.35 21.22
N LYS A 1129 20.44 41.82 21.06
CA LYS A 1129 19.48 42.22 20.01
C LYS A 1129 18.45 43.28 20.47
N GLN A 1130 18.53 43.75 21.71
CA GLN A 1130 17.71 44.84 22.25
C GLN A 1130 18.49 46.15 22.50
N LYS A 1131 19.72 46.28 21.95
CA LYS A 1131 20.51 47.54 22.04
C LYS A 1131 20.94 48.14 20.69
N THR A 1132 20.43 47.64 19.57
CA THR A 1132 20.49 48.30 18.26
C THR A 1132 19.26 47.93 17.45
N ALA A 1133 18.16 48.61 17.79
CA ALA A 1133 16.99 48.96 16.98
C ALA A 1133 16.03 49.72 17.91
#